data_AF-A0A972VHG6-F1
#
_entry.id   AF-A0A972VHG6-F1
#
_cell.length_a   1.000
_cell.length_b   1.000
_cell.length_c   1.000
_cell.angle_alpha   90.00
_cell.angle_beta   90.00
_cell.angle_gamma   90.00
#
_symmetry.space_group_name_H-M   'P 1'
#
loop_
_entity.id
_entity.type
_entity.pdbx_description
1 polymer ?
#
loop_
_entity_poly.entity_id
_entity_poly.type
_entity_poly.pdbx_seq_one_letter_code
_entity_poly.pdbx_strand_id
1 'polypeptide(L)'
;ILGLTPDTRGLIPDADVTRCREFGDAVRDIFRQSVSETSGAGNSVTLDLPEGSSFDHIVIQEDIRMGERVRQFTLESFSHGKWTELNTGTCIGHKRIVKIKPVTGEKVRLSIGESIAEPVIKRLAVYNSIRSAPVDVAIQTSDWHGYQKQSFTLAGHPAFVVVPRVAAPGNPWIWRTSFPDFHSEVDLELIYNGYHIGFINVVTMLGSDASLDIMDQFYDQVRAQWRLAEKPAMEPCSRGGLHAYRYAARHPERVACILGDVPVMDLKSWPLGWPEATQQVTDAINFYGFESEAELKAFTGNPVDLMGPVAKARIPIRHAICLNDKVVPPEQNTLEAQRRLRALGHDMELVVIKESEIAHGHHFTMPKVFESARFVMQHACVKPRDIEYFELRNGLANSLAAFETRKTGRVAFLGGSITYNGGWRDELMRYFKRRFPETQFDFIAAGIPSIGSNGHAFRLQRDVLMQGPVDLLFVEAAVNDGSNIPDKPEIMRRAMEGIVRHIRRVNPMTDIVHMHFATGRHLDTYKAGKVPRPIVEHEKAAVHYGCTTLNITREVADRIHAGEFTWKSGFNSNVHPPPYGQRVYANSMTRMLDAAFATTAKPKPHAIPDTLVDPKSYVRGRFGPLQDAVSSKGFTLNPKWRPARGGTRGGFVDVPALVASKPGSEFAYEFEGTAFGLFLAAGYDTCVLEFSMDGGEDQMIDTLTPWSRGLHLPWPLMLADGLSPGKHTIAIRTTGDVEERTALHIIHFLIN
;
A
#
# COMPACT_ATOMS: atom_id res chain seq x y z
N ILE A 1 -22.50 2.51 41.96
CA ILE A 1 -23.52 2.69 40.91
C ILE A 1 -23.00 3.78 39.98
N LEU A 2 -22.83 3.50 38.69
CA LEU A 2 -22.65 4.56 37.68
C LEU A 2 -24.04 5.18 37.48
N GLY A 3 -24.24 6.40 37.96
CA GLY A 3 -25.53 7.07 37.92
C GLY A 3 -25.87 7.51 36.49
N LEU A 4 -26.36 6.58 35.68
CA LEU A 4 -26.73 6.82 34.28
C LEU A 4 -28.21 7.20 34.21
N THR A 5 -28.48 8.39 33.70
CA THR A 5 -29.86 8.89 33.53
C THR A 5 -30.21 8.97 32.04
N PRO A 6 -31.33 8.37 31.60
CA PRO A 6 -31.82 8.56 30.25
C PRO A 6 -32.07 10.05 29.95
N ASP A 7 -31.77 10.48 28.73
CA ASP A 7 -32.13 11.82 28.24
C ASP A 7 -33.59 11.86 27.75
N THR A 8 -34.00 13.02 27.21
CA THR A 8 -35.37 13.25 26.70
C THR A 8 -35.78 12.32 25.54
N ARG A 9 -34.85 11.56 24.95
CA ARG A 9 -35.12 10.53 23.93
C ARG A 9 -35.47 9.17 24.57
N GLY A 10 -35.36 9.04 25.89
CA GLY A 10 -35.45 7.77 26.60
C GLY A 10 -34.21 6.88 26.46
N LEU A 11 -33.10 7.42 25.97
CA LEU A 11 -31.82 6.72 25.77
C LEU A 11 -30.75 7.26 26.72
N ILE A 12 -29.73 6.46 27.02
CA ILE A 12 -28.53 6.96 27.70
C ILE A 12 -27.79 7.90 26.75
N PRO A 13 -27.35 9.10 27.20
CA PRO A 13 -26.58 10.02 26.37
C PRO A 13 -25.38 9.33 25.70
N ASP A 14 -25.13 9.63 24.44
CA ASP A 14 -24.07 8.98 23.64
C ASP A 14 -22.67 9.19 24.25
N ALA A 15 -22.45 10.32 24.93
CA ALA A 15 -21.24 10.61 25.68
C ALA A 15 -21.05 9.63 26.86
N ASP A 16 -22.12 9.36 27.60
CA ASP A 16 -22.09 8.42 28.73
C ASP A 16 -21.92 6.98 28.24
N VAL A 17 -22.56 6.59 27.14
CA VAL A 17 -22.34 5.28 26.49
C VAL A 17 -20.86 5.12 26.11
N THR A 18 -20.24 6.18 25.59
CA THR A 18 -18.82 6.17 25.22
C THR A 18 -17.92 6.04 26.44
N ARG A 19 -18.18 6.80 27.52
CA ARG A 19 -17.45 6.66 28.79
C ARG A 19 -17.66 5.30 29.43
N CYS A 20 -18.85 4.72 29.36
CA CYS A 20 -19.13 3.37 29.83
C CYS A 20 -18.36 2.31 29.02
N ARG A 21 -18.23 2.49 27.70
CA ARG A 21 -17.40 1.61 26.86
C ARG A 21 -15.94 1.67 27.29
N GLU A 22 -15.37 2.88 27.36
CA GLU A 22 -13.98 3.09 27.79
C GLU A 22 -13.71 2.55 29.20
N PHE A 23 -14.65 2.76 30.13
CA PHE A 23 -14.55 2.19 31.46
C PHE A 23 -14.61 0.66 31.42
N GLY A 24 -15.49 0.09 30.61
CA GLY A 24 -15.57 -1.35 30.38
C GLY A 24 -14.30 -1.93 29.75
N ASP A 25 -13.70 -1.22 28.79
CA ASP A 25 -12.42 -1.58 28.17
C ASP A 25 -11.30 -1.54 29.20
N ALA A 26 -11.18 -0.47 29.99
CA ALA A 26 -10.18 -0.36 31.05
C ALA A 26 -10.34 -1.45 32.12
N VAL A 27 -11.59 -1.78 32.51
CA VAL A 27 -11.86 -2.88 33.45
C VAL A 27 -11.47 -4.22 32.84
N ARG A 28 -11.79 -4.48 31.57
CA ARG A 28 -11.33 -5.68 30.87
C ARG A 28 -9.81 -5.70 30.84
N ASP A 29 -9.15 -4.66 30.34
CA ASP A 29 -7.70 -4.58 30.22
C ASP A 29 -6.97 -4.90 31.53
N ILE A 30 -7.45 -4.35 32.66
CA ILE A 30 -6.83 -4.58 33.98
C ILE A 30 -7.16 -5.98 34.52
N PHE A 31 -8.41 -6.43 34.42
CA PHE A 31 -8.90 -7.61 35.14
C PHE A 31 -9.11 -8.85 34.28
N ARG A 32 -8.71 -8.81 33.01
CA ARG A 32 -8.91 -9.89 32.04
C ARG A 32 -8.03 -11.10 32.31
N GLN A 33 -6.77 -10.90 32.69
CA GLN A 33 -5.86 -11.98 33.02
C GLN A 33 -5.16 -11.67 34.33
N SER A 34 -5.37 -12.52 35.33
CA SER A 34 -4.61 -12.46 36.57
C SER A 34 -3.18 -12.94 36.33
N VAL A 35 -2.23 -12.34 37.04
CA VAL A 35 -0.83 -12.82 37.13
C VAL A 35 -0.79 -14.21 37.76
N SER A 36 -1.62 -14.44 38.78
CA SER A 36 -1.83 -15.73 39.42
C SER A 36 -3.15 -15.70 40.18
N GLU A 37 -3.78 -16.86 40.41
CA GLU A 37 -4.96 -16.99 41.25
C GLU A 37 -5.04 -18.32 42.01
N THR A 38 -5.77 -18.33 43.13
CA THR A 38 -5.99 -19.51 43.97
C THR A 38 -7.36 -19.43 44.67
N SER A 39 -7.75 -20.51 45.32
CA SER A 39 -8.91 -20.61 46.21
C SER A 39 -8.55 -21.42 47.45
N GLY A 40 -9.31 -21.31 48.53
CA GLY A 40 -9.02 -22.04 49.76
C GLY A 40 -10.00 -21.78 50.89
N ALA A 41 -9.82 -22.46 52.02
CA ALA A 41 -10.62 -22.29 53.22
C ALA A 41 -9.73 -22.12 54.46
N GLY A 42 -10.30 -21.58 55.52
CA GLY A 42 -9.61 -21.34 56.79
C GLY A 42 -9.00 -19.94 56.91
N ASN A 43 -8.11 -19.77 57.89
CA ASN A 43 -7.64 -18.45 58.32
C ASN A 43 -6.45 -17.91 57.51
N SER A 44 -5.93 -18.68 56.55
CA SER A 44 -4.83 -18.24 55.68
C SER A 44 -4.94 -18.89 54.31
N VAL A 45 -4.90 -18.07 53.27
CA VAL A 45 -4.82 -18.52 51.87
C VAL A 45 -3.60 -17.86 51.24
N THR A 46 -2.70 -18.68 50.70
CA THR A 46 -1.45 -18.22 50.08
C THR A 46 -1.50 -18.50 48.58
N LEU A 47 -1.14 -17.49 47.80
CA LEU A 47 -1.00 -17.50 46.36
C LEU A 47 0.47 -17.42 45.99
N ASP A 48 0.99 -18.41 45.26
CA ASP A 48 2.33 -18.35 44.67
C ASP A 48 2.31 -17.54 43.37
N LEU A 49 3.37 -16.74 43.14
CA LEU A 49 3.54 -15.92 41.94
C LEU A 49 4.65 -16.49 41.05
N PRO A 50 4.55 -16.35 39.71
CA PRO A 50 5.66 -16.61 38.82
C PRO A 50 6.87 -15.72 39.16
N GLU A 51 8.08 -16.22 38.94
CA GLU A 51 9.32 -15.50 39.25
C GLU A 51 9.37 -14.12 38.56
N GLY A 52 9.75 -13.08 39.30
CA GLY A 52 9.87 -11.70 38.79
C GLY A 52 8.54 -10.97 38.56
N SER A 53 7.41 -11.55 38.96
CA SER A 53 6.08 -10.95 38.73
C SER A 53 5.84 -9.68 39.56
N SER A 54 5.22 -8.68 38.93
CA SER A 54 4.71 -7.48 39.59
C SER A 54 3.18 -7.39 39.50
N PHE A 55 2.55 -6.81 40.52
CA PHE A 55 1.10 -6.63 40.59
C PHE A 55 0.75 -5.36 41.40
N ASP A 56 -0.42 -4.80 41.13
CA ASP A 56 -0.92 -3.58 41.78
C ASP A 56 -2.42 -3.63 42.14
N HIS A 57 -3.10 -4.73 41.80
CA HIS A 57 -4.47 -5.00 42.23
C HIS A 57 -4.58 -6.42 42.77
N ILE A 58 -5.33 -6.59 43.87
CA ILE A 58 -5.66 -7.88 44.48
C ILE A 58 -7.18 -8.03 44.51
N VAL A 59 -7.70 -9.11 43.93
CA VAL A 59 -9.11 -9.48 43.97
C VAL A 59 -9.30 -10.61 44.96
N ILE A 60 -10.18 -10.39 45.94
CA ILE A 60 -10.58 -11.39 46.93
C ILE A 60 -12.10 -11.59 46.89
N GLN A 61 -12.54 -12.84 46.93
CA GLN A 61 -13.95 -13.24 46.87
C GLN A 61 -14.24 -14.34 47.88
N GLU A 62 -15.23 -14.14 48.75
CA GLU A 62 -15.76 -15.21 49.60
C GLU A 62 -16.79 -16.05 48.82
N ASP A 63 -16.93 -17.30 49.22
CA ASP A 63 -18.10 -18.11 48.90
C ASP A 63 -19.23 -17.77 49.87
N ILE A 64 -20.11 -16.86 49.43
CA ILE A 64 -21.19 -16.33 50.25
C ILE A 64 -22.49 -17.16 50.22
N ARG A 65 -22.47 -18.39 49.67
CA ARG A 65 -23.67 -19.26 49.64
C ARG A 65 -24.26 -19.53 51.03
N MET A 66 -23.41 -19.47 52.06
CA MET A 66 -23.78 -19.66 53.46
C MET A 66 -23.65 -18.36 54.29
N GLY A 67 -23.72 -17.20 53.62
CA GLY A 67 -23.52 -15.89 54.23
C GLY A 67 -22.05 -15.45 54.28
N GLU A 68 -21.84 -14.18 54.60
CA GLU A 68 -20.52 -13.55 54.71
C GLU A 68 -19.89 -13.84 56.07
N ARG A 69 -18.65 -14.37 56.08
CA ARG A 69 -18.03 -14.93 57.29
C ARG A 69 -16.85 -14.12 57.80
N VAL A 70 -16.07 -13.49 56.92
CA VAL A 70 -14.87 -12.72 57.30
C VAL A 70 -15.26 -11.39 57.94
N ARG A 71 -14.64 -11.05 59.08
CA ARG A 71 -14.82 -9.76 59.78
C ARG A 71 -13.55 -8.91 59.74
N GLN A 72 -12.38 -9.53 59.71
CA GLN A 72 -11.10 -8.84 59.55
C GLN A 72 -10.12 -9.67 58.69
N PHE A 73 -9.40 -9.01 57.78
CA PHE A 73 -8.35 -9.63 56.98
C PHE A 73 -7.14 -8.72 56.76
N THR A 74 -6.00 -9.34 56.49
CA THR A 74 -4.73 -8.70 56.12
C THR A 74 -4.21 -9.33 54.83
N LEU A 75 -3.70 -8.49 53.92
CA LEU A 75 -3.02 -8.89 52.69
C LEU A 75 -1.54 -8.58 52.83
N GLU A 76 -0.69 -9.54 52.50
CA GLU A 76 0.76 -9.44 52.60
C GLU A 76 1.44 -9.95 51.32
N SER A 77 2.57 -9.37 50.94
CA SER A 77 3.47 -9.91 49.90
C SER A 77 4.72 -10.50 50.53
N PHE A 78 5.18 -11.63 50.01
CA PHE A 78 6.48 -12.19 50.33
C PHE A 78 7.51 -11.81 49.26
N SER A 79 8.63 -11.24 49.67
CA SER A 79 9.76 -10.93 48.78
C SER A 79 11.06 -10.96 49.58
N HIS A 80 12.13 -11.54 49.02
CA HIS A 80 13.46 -11.54 49.66
C HIS A 80 13.44 -12.14 51.08
N GLY A 81 12.68 -13.22 51.29
CA GLY A 81 12.62 -13.90 52.59
C GLY A 81 11.72 -13.23 53.65
N LYS A 82 11.00 -12.15 53.32
CA LYS A 82 10.20 -11.38 54.29
C LYS A 82 8.77 -11.10 53.79
N TRP A 83 7.80 -11.25 54.70
CA TRP A 83 6.43 -10.78 54.50
C TRP A 83 6.31 -9.27 54.80
N THR A 84 5.67 -8.55 53.90
CA THR A 84 5.36 -7.12 54.03
C THR A 84 3.86 -6.93 53.88
N GLU A 85 3.24 -6.22 54.83
CA GLU A 85 1.81 -5.88 54.76
C GLU A 85 1.55 -4.94 53.58
N LEU A 86 0.52 -5.27 52.80
CA LEU A 86 0.07 -4.50 51.64
C LEU A 86 -1.20 -3.70 51.97
N ASN A 87 -2.14 -4.33 52.67
CA ASN A 87 -3.43 -3.75 53.00
C ASN A 87 -4.12 -4.54 54.12
N THR A 88 -4.99 -3.87 54.88
CA THR A 88 -5.90 -4.48 55.84
C THR A 88 -7.33 -4.06 55.55
N GLY A 89 -8.29 -4.89 55.92
CA GLY A 89 -9.70 -4.57 55.72
C GLY A 89 -10.64 -5.39 56.57
N THR A 90 -11.90 -4.99 56.56
CA THR A 90 -13.00 -5.68 57.23
C THR A 90 -14.00 -6.16 56.19
N CYS A 91 -14.46 -7.40 56.29
CA CYS A 91 -15.46 -7.99 55.38
C CYS A 91 -15.00 -8.09 53.90
N ILE A 92 -15.15 -9.26 53.28
CA ILE A 92 -14.79 -9.45 51.87
C ILE A 92 -16.07 -9.51 51.01
N GLY A 93 -17.05 -10.32 51.44
CA GLY A 93 -18.32 -10.48 50.73
C GLY A 93 -18.15 -11.10 49.35
N HIS A 94 -19.04 -10.75 48.41
CA HIS A 94 -19.03 -11.33 47.06
C HIS A 94 -17.72 -11.08 46.28
N LYS A 95 -17.17 -9.85 46.38
CA LYS A 95 -15.92 -9.44 45.73
C LYS A 95 -15.41 -8.15 46.32
N ARG A 96 -14.12 -8.10 46.62
CA ARG A 96 -13.39 -6.89 46.94
C ARG A 96 -12.14 -6.79 46.08
N ILE A 97 -11.92 -5.60 45.51
CA ILE A 97 -10.75 -5.27 44.70
C ILE A 97 -9.92 -4.27 45.51
N VAL A 98 -8.68 -4.63 45.82
CA VAL A 98 -7.75 -3.84 46.60
C VAL A 98 -6.68 -3.32 45.64
N LYS A 99 -6.64 -2.00 45.43
CA LYS A 99 -5.56 -1.34 44.70
C LYS A 99 -4.41 -1.01 45.65
N ILE A 100 -3.19 -1.34 45.26
CA ILE A 100 -1.97 -1.09 46.01
C ILE A 100 -0.95 -0.34 45.14
N LYS A 101 0.16 0.09 45.75
CA LYS A 101 1.34 0.48 44.94
C LYS A 101 1.90 -0.78 44.26
N PRO A 102 2.44 -0.71 43.03
CA PRO A 102 3.03 -1.87 42.37
C PRO A 102 4.09 -2.54 43.27
N VAL A 103 3.95 -3.84 43.47
CA VAL A 103 4.89 -4.68 44.24
C VAL A 103 5.37 -5.84 43.38
N THR A 104 6.65 -6.14 43.47
CA THR A 104 7.25 -7.37 42.93
C THR A 104 7.44 -8.35 44.08
N GLY A 105 6.96 -9.58 43.94
CA GLY A 105 7.01 -10.57 45.02
C GLY A 105 6.90 -12.01 44.52
N GLU A 106 7.17 -12.93 45.43
CA GLU A 106 7.15 -14.38 45.22
C GLU A 106 5.79 -14.98 45.63
N LYS A 107 5.12 -14.39 46.63
CA LYS A 107 3.83 -14.86 47.15
C LYS A 107 2.93 -13.72 47.61
N VAL A 108 1.63 -13.96 47.63
CA VAL A 108 0.64 -13.12 48.31
C VAL A 108 -0.13 -13.96 49.30
N ARG A 109 -0.34 -13.44 50.51
CA ARG A 109 -1.12 -14.11 51.56
C ARG A 109 -2.30 -13.27 51.96
N LEU A 110 -3.45 -13.92 52.05
CA LEU A 110 -4.64 -13.42 52.73
C LEU A 110 -4.74 -14.10 54.10
N SER A 111 -4.59 -13.33 55.16
CA SER A 111 -4.72 -13.78 56.56
C SER A 111 -6.04 -13.28 57.13
N ILE A 112 -6.84 -14.15 57.74
CA ILE A 112 -8.12 -13.81 58.37
C ILE A 112 -7.90 -13.66 59.87
N GLY A 113 -8.05 -12.43 60.38
CA GLY A 113 -7.87 -12.10 61.79
C GLY A 113 -9.12 -12.36 62.64
N GLU A 114 -10.31 -12.23 62.03
CA GLU A 114 -11.59 -12.43 62.70
C GLU A 114 -12.63 -12.96 61.70
N SER A 115 -13.39 -13.98 62.10
CA SER A 115 -14.52 -14.51 61.32
C SER A 115 -15.61 -15.09 62.22
N ILE A 116 -16.86 -15.12 61.74
CA ILE A 116 -18.01 -15.68 62.47
C ILE A 116 -18.23 -17.18 62.21
N ALA A 117 -17.51 -17.73 61.23
CA ALA A 117 -17.44 -19.14 60.86
C ALA A 117 -16.17 -19.37 60.02
N GLU A 118 -15.88 -20.60 59.63
CA GLU A 118 -14.73 -20.91 58.77
C GLU A 118 -14.81 -20.14 57.43
N PRO A 119 -13.83 -19.26 57.12
CA PRO A 119 -13.80 -18.54 55.85
C PRO A 119 -13.64 -19.50 54.67
N VAL A 120 -14.40 -19.27 53.60
CA VAL A 120 -14.23 -20.00 52.33
C VAL A 120 -13.98 -18.95 51.25
N ILE A 121 -12.76 -18.94 50.73
CA ILE A 121 -12.29 -17.99 49.72
C ILE A 121 -12.46 -18.64 48.35
N LYS A 122 -13.47 -18.19 47.62
CA LYS A 122 -13.74 -18.61 46.24
C LYS A 122 -12.63 -18.18 45.30
N ARG A 123 -12.02 -17.02 45.54
CA ARG A 123 -10.94 -16.49 44.69
C ARG A 123 -10.03 -15.53 45.44
N LEU A 124 -8.71 -15.74 45.32
CA LEU A 124 -7.65 -14.78 45.61
C LEU A 124 -6.81 -14.67 44.34
N ALA A 125 -6.80 -13.51 43.70
CA ALA A 125 -6.11 -13.28 42.42
C ALA A 125 -5.38 -11.93 42.43
N VAL A 126 -4.28 -11.81 41.71
CA VAL A 126 -3.57 -10.52 41.54
C VAL A 126 -3.44 -10.12 40.09
N TYR A 127 -3.45 -8.81 39.84
CA TYR A 127 -3.44 -8.20 38.51
C TYR A 127 -2.44 -7.05 38.47
N ASN A 128 -1.97 -6.75 37.27
CA ASN A 128 -1.06 -5.65 37.00
C ASN A 128 -1.70 -4.69 36.00
N SER A 129 -1.96 -3.45 36.43
CA SER A 129 -2.54 -2.42 35.56
C SER A 129 -1.49 -1.73 34.68
N ILE A 130 -0.20 -1.98 34.89
CA ILE A 130 0.88 -1.49 34.04
C ILE A 130 1.05 -2.44 32.87
N ARG A 131 0.69 -1.97 31.66
CA ARG A 131 1.01 -2.64 30.40
C ARG A 131 2.54 -2.81 30.31
N SER A 132 3.05 -4.02 30.49
CA SER A 132 4.34 -4.36 29.90
C SER A 132 4.17 -4.35 28.38
N ALA A 133 5.12 -3.74 27.66
CA ALA A 133 5.17 -3.94 26.22
C ALA A 133 5.21 -5.45 25.95
N PRO A 134 4.53 -5.95 24.90
CA PRO A 134 4.64 -7.35 24.53
C PRO A 134 6.12 -7.71 24.41
N VAL A 135 6.55 -8.73 25.15
CA VAL A 135 7.92 -9.23 25.05
C VAL A 135 8.04 -9.97 23.73
N ASP A 136 9.17 -9.84 23.04
CA ASP A 136 9.40 -10.55 21.79
C ASP A 136 9.22 -12.06 22.00
N VAL A 137 8.33 -12.66 21.20
CA VAL A 137 8.13 -14.11 21.24
C VAL A 137 9.26 -14.81 20.48
N ALA A 138 9.64 -16.00 20.96
CA ALA A 138 10.57 -16.86 20.24
C ALA A 138 9.90 -17.40 18.96
N ILE A 139 10.61 -17.30 17.84
CA ILE A 139 10.10 -17.64 16.51
C ILE A 139 10.80 -18.89 15.96
N GLN A 140 10.01 -19.79 15.38
CA GLN A 140 10.47 -20.84 14.48
C GLN A 140 10.15 -20.48 13.02
N THR A 141 11.14 -20.57 12.13
CA THR A 141 10.97 -20.26 10.71
C THR A 141 10.75 -21.52 9.87
N SER A 142 9.81 -21.48 8.94
CA SER A 142 9.60 -22.49 7.88
C SER A 142 9.24 -21.85 6.54
N ASP A 143 9.18 -22.64 5.47
CA ASP A 143 8.68 -22.20 4.16
C ASP A 143 7.15 -22.22 4.11
N TRP A 144 6.56 -21.21 3.47
CA TRP A 144 5.16 -21.17 3.06
C TRP A 144 5.10 -20.61 1.63
N HIS A 145 4.92 -21.49 0.65
CA HIS A 145 4.88 -21.15 -0.78
C HIS A 145 6.07 -20.29 -1.26
N GLY A 146 7.27 -20.54 -0.75
CA GLY A 146 8.47 -19.74 -1.09
C GLY A 146 8.58 -18.39 -0.35
N TYR A 147 7.79 -18.20 0.71
CA TYR A 147 7.87 -17.08 1.67
C TYR A 147 8.21 -17.61 3.07
N GLN A 148 8.74 -16.74 3.91
CA GLN A 148 9.15 -17.11 5.26
C GLN A 148 7.94 -17.06 6.21
N LYS A 149 7.56 -18.21 6.77
CA LYS A 149 6.57 -18.34 7.84
C LYS A 149 7.25 -18.37 9.19
N GLN A 150 6.90 -17.42 10.04
CA GLN A 150 7.44 -17.24 11.39
C GLN A 150 6.38 -17.69 12.41
N SER A 151 6.53 -18.89 12.94
CA SER A 151 5.59 -19.52 13.86
C SER A 151 6.02 -19.33 15.32
N PHE A 152 5.06 -19.14 16.21
CA PHE A 152 5.26 -18.93 17.65
C PHE A 152 4.05 -19.40 18.45
N THR A 153 4.15 -19.37 19.78
CA THR A 153 3.02 -19.62 20.68
C THR A 153 2.69 -18.34 21.45
N LEU A 154 1.42 -17.98 21.51
CA LEU A 154 0.94 -16.83 22.27
C LEU A 154 -0.29 -17.25 23.09
N ALA A 155 -0.28 -16.97 24.39
CA ALA A 155 -1.35 -17.36 25.32
C ALA A 155 -1.69 -18.87 25.29
N GLY A 156 -0.72 -19.74 24.95
CA GLY A 156 -0.95 -21.18 24.78
C GLY A 156 -1.50 -21.58 23.40
N HIS A 157 -1.70 -20.64 22.49
CA HIS A 157 -2.22 -20.89 21.14
C HIS A 157 -1.12 -20.79 20.08
N PRO A 158 -1.04 -21.75 19.14
CA PRO A 158 -0.19 -21.62 17.97
C PRO A 158 -0.56 -20.41 17.12
N ALA A 159 0.44 -19.65 16.70
CA ALA A 159 0.28 -18.46 15.88
C ALA A 159 1.41 -18.37 14.84
N PHE A 160 1.20 -17.59 13.80
CA PHE A 160 2.28 -17.28 12.85
C PHE A 160 2.09 -15.92 12.18
N VAL A 161 3.20 -15.41 11.64
CA VAL A 161 3.23 -14.33 10.64
C VAL A 161 4.02 -14.82 9.42
N VAL A 162 3.45 -14.71 8.22
CA VAL A 162 4.20 -14.90 6.97
C VAL A 162 4.67 -13.52 6.48
N VAL A 163 5.96 -13.41 6.21
CA VAL A 163 6.59 -12.13 5.84
C VAL A 163 6.83 -12.05 4.32
N PRO A 164 6.49 -10.92 3.67
CA PRO A 164 6.74 -10.72 2.25
C PRO A 164 8.23 -10.53 1.97
N ARG A 165 8.67 -10.87 0.75
CA ARG A 165 10.07 -10.64 0.30
C ARG A 165 10.42 -9.15 0.29
N VAL A 166 9.45 -8.32 -0.05
CA VAL A 166 9.55 -6.86 -0.04
C VAL A 166 8.26 -6.32 0.55
N ALA A 167 8.32 -5.86 1.80
CA ALA A 167 7.16 -5.29 2.48
C ALA A 167 6.63 -4.04 1.76
N ALA A 168 5.31 -3.90 1.73
CA ALA A 168 4.66 -2.68 1.29
C ALA A 168 4.81 -1.59 2.38
N PRO A 169 4.81 -0.31 2.00
CA PRO A 169 4.87 0.79 2.96
C PRO A 169 3.76 0.71 4.01
N GLY A 170 4.12 0.94 5.27
CA GLY A 170 3.22 0.84 6.41
C GLY A 170 2.97 -0.59 6.93
N ASN A 171 3.64 -1.62 6.38
CA ASN A 171 3.49 -3.03 6.78
C ASN A 171 2.03 -3.50 6.85
N PRO A 172 1.24 -3.33 5.78
CA PRO A 172 -0.14 -3.79 5.77
C PRO A 172 -0.18 -5.32 5.88
N TRP A 173 -1.30 -5.83 6.38
CA TRP A 173 -1.44 -7.25 6.65
C TRP A 173 -2.90 -7.71 6.56
N ILE A 174 -3.03 -8.99 6.24
CA ILE A 174 -4.30 -9.72 6.27
C ILE A 174 -4.28 -10.69 7.46
N TRP A 175 -5.39 -10.75 8.18
CA TRP A 175 -5.55 -11.58 9.36
C TRP A 175 -6.55 -12.70 9.10
N ARG A 176 -6.01 -13.90 8.89
CA ARG A 176 -6.80 -15.13 8.80
C ARG A 176 -7.40 -15.44 10.17
N THR A 177 -8.71 -15.62 10.23
CA THR A 177 -9.40 -16.03 11.47
C THR A 177 -9.75 -17.52 11.51
N SER A 178 -9.47 -18.24 10.41
CA SER A 178 -9.68 -19.68 10.27
C SER A 178 -8.91 -20.22 9.07
N PHE A 179 -8.63 -21.52 9.08
CA PHE A 179 -8.13 -22.31 7.94
C PHE A 179 -7.06 -21.60 7.08
N PRO A 180 -5.89 -21.30 7.66
CA PRO A 180 -4.89 -20.42 7.02
C PRO A 180 -4.35 -20.89 5.67
N ASP A 181 -4.46 -22.18 5.35
CA ASP A 181 -3.97 -22.74 4.09
C ASP A 181 -5.11 -23.04 3.09
N PHE A 182 -6.38 -22.79 3.45
CA PHE A 182 -7.52 -22.94 2.56
C PHE A 182 -7.75 -21.65 1.76
N HIS A 183 -7.93 -21.75 0.44
CA HIS A 183 -8.05 -20.59 -0.45
C HIS A 183 -6.94 -19.53 -0.27
N SER A 184 -5.68 -19.97 -0.25
CA SER A 184 -4.52 -19.08 -0.12
C SER A 184 -4.19 -18.30 -1.39
N GLU A 185 -4.96 -18.43 -2.48
CA GLU A 185 -4.68 -17.74 -3.75
C GLU A 185 -4.75 -16.22 -3.63
N VAL A 186 -5.66 -15.68 -2.79
CA VAL A 186 -5.73 -14.25 -2.50
C VAL A 186 -4.52 -13.81 -1.68
N ASP A 187 -4.14 -14.59 -0.66
CA ASP A 187 -2.95 -14.35 0.15
C ASP A 187 -1.68 -14.30 -0.70
N LEU A 188 -1.54 -15.20 -1.68
CA LEU A 188 -0.41 -15.25 -2.60
C LEU A 188 -0.30 -13.97 -3.44
N GLU A 189 -1.43 -13.40 -3.87
CA GLU A 189 -1.44 -12.09 -4.54
C GLU A 189 -1.09 -10.96 -3.56
N LEU A 190 -1.58 -10.99 -2.32
CA LEU A 190 -1.32 -9.96 -1.32
C LEU A 190 0.13 -9.96 -0.85
N ILE A 191 0.70 -11.11 -0.50
CA ILE A 191 2.07 -11.24 -0.04
C ILE A 191 3.07 -10.89 -1.15
N TYR A 192 2.76 -11.22 -2.40
CA TYR A 192 3.54 -10.74 -3.55
C TYR A 192 3.57 -9.20 -3.56
N ASN A 193 2.43 -8.56 -3.31
CA ASN A 193 2.31 -7.09 -3.24
C ASN A 193 2.79 -6.48 -1.91
N GLY A 194 3.41 -7.26 -1.03
CA GLY A 194 4.07 -6.78 0.18
C GLY A 194 3.22 -6.77 1.46
N TYR A 195 2.10 -7.50 1.47
CA TYR A 195 1.29 -7.68 2.67
C TYR A 195 1.82 -8.83 3.52
N HIS A 196 1.72 -8.69 4.85
CA HIS A 196 1.98 -9.80 5.77
C HIS A 196 0.70 -10.62 5.96
N ILE A 197 0.85 -11.89 6.36
CA ILE A 197 -0.28 -12.77 6.67
C ILE A 197 -0.17 -13.17 8.13
N GLY A 198 -1.16 -12.81 8.95
CA GLY A 198 -1.22 -13.15 10.37
C GLY A 198 -2.28 -14.19 10.66
N PHE A 199 -2.00 -15.10 11.61
CA PHE A 199 -2.96 -16.07 12.10
C PHE A 199 -2.67 -16.44 13.56
N ILE A 200 -3.73 -16.61 14.36
CA ILE A 200 -3.68 -17.23 15.67
C ILE A 200 -4.79 -18.27 15.80
N ASN A 201 -4.45 -19.45 16.29
CA ASN A 201 -5.36 -20.59 16.32
C ASN A 201 -6.31 -20.54 17.53
N VAL A 202 -7.38 -19.78 17.39
CA VAL A 202 -8.53 -19.75 18.33
C VAL A 202 -9.81 -20.31 17.71
N VAL A 203 -9.69 -20.96 16.55
CA VAL A 203 -10.82 -21.30 15.66
C VAL A 203 -11.91 -22.13 16.34
N THR A 204 -11.53 -23.01 17.28
CA THR A 204 -12.45 -23.87 18.04
C THR A 204 -13.24 -23.13 19.11
N MET A 205 -12.85 -21.90 19.45
CA MET A 205 -13.49 -21.08 20.49
C MET A 205 -14.67 -20.24 19.96
N LEU A 206 -14.99 -20.40 18.67
CA LEU A 206 -16.21 -19.94 18.01
C LEU A 206 -16.56 -18.46 18.23
N GLY A 207 -15.57 -17.57 18.32
CA GLY A 207 -15.79 -16.13 18.51
C GLY A 207 -16.26 -15.74 19.91
N SER A 208 -16.12 -16.63 20.91
CA SER A 208 -16.39 -16.32 22.31
C SER A 208 -15.55 -15.15 22.82
N ASP A 209 -15.96 -14.51 23.92
CA ASP A 209 -15.21 -13.37 24.46
C ASP A 209 -13.76 -13.73 24.85
N ALA A 210 -13.53 -14.96 25.32
CA ALA A 210 -12.18 -15.48 25.59
C ALA A 210 -11.30 -15.60 24.33
N SER A 211 -11.90 -15.90 23.17
CA SER A 211 -11.18 -15.94 21.90
C SER A 211 -10.80 -14.54 21.39
N LEU A 212 -11.73 -13.58 21.50
CA LEU A 212 -11.52 -12.18 21.10
C LEU A 212 -10.46 -11.51 21.96
N ASP A 213 -10.46 -11.87 23.23
CA ASP A 213 -9.40 -11.58 24.16
C ASP A 213 -8.05 -12.04 23.58
N ILE A 214 -7.86 -13.34 23.29
CA ILE A 214 -6.58 -13.84 22.76
C ILE A 214 -6.20 -13.13 21.44
N MET A 215 -7.20 -12.81 20.61
CA MET A 215 -6.99 -12.00 19.41
C MET A 215 -6.43 -10.60 19.75
N ASP A 216 -6.88 -9.92 20.80
CA ASP A 216 -6.30 -8.65 21.24
C ASP A 216 -4.82 -8.78 21.63
N GLN A 217 -4.43 -9.88 22.29
CA GLN A 217 -3.02 -10.13 22.60
C GLN A 217 -2.21 -10.35 21.32
N PHE A 218 -2.76 -11.09 20.36
CA PHE A 218 -2.10 -11.30 19.07
C PHE A 218 -1.94 -10.00 18.30
N TYR A 219 -2.98 -9.17 18.24
CA TYR A 219 -2.93 -7.85 17.62
C TYR A 219 -1.81 -6.98 18.23
N ASP A 220 -1.75 -6.88 19.56
CA ASP A 220 -0.71 -6.13 20.26
C ASP A 220 0.69 -6.71 19.97
N GLN A 221 0.84 -8.04 20.02
CA GLN A 221 2.11 -8.73 19.77
C GLN A 221 2.63 -8.49 18.35
N VAL A 222 1.78 -8.66 17.33
CA VAL A 222 2.23 -8.52 15.94
C VAL A 222 2.60 -7.08 15.60
N ARG A 223 1.90 -6.12 16.20
CA ARG A 223 2.22 -4.70 16.07
C ARG A 223 3.52 -4.33 16.79
N ALA A 224 3.82 -4.92 17.94
CA ALA A 224 5.06 -4.65 18.65
C ALA A 224 6.28 -5.20 17.91
N GLN A 225 6.27 -6.50 17.59
CA GLN A 225 7.45 -7.20 17.10
C GLN A 225 7.64 -7.10 15.58
N TRP A 226 6.55 -7.10 14.79
CA TRP A 226 6.61 -7.00 13.32
C TRP A 226 6.22 -5.62 12.78
N ARG A 227 5.79 -4.70 13.65
CA ARG A 227 5.36 -3.34 13.26
C ARG A 227 4.27 -3.35 12.21
N LEU A 228 3.36 -4.33 12.29
CA LEU A 228 2.24 -4.42 11.36
C LEU A 228 1.30 -3.22 11.49
N ALA A 229 0.59 -2.90 10.40
CA ALA A 229 -0.34 -1.79 10.34
C ALA A 229 -1.45 -1.88 11.41
N GLU A 230 -1.99 -0.74 11.80
CA GLU A 230 -3.06 -0.64 12.80
C GLU A 230 -4.37 -1.33 12.39
N LYS A 231 -4.66 -1.35 11.10
CA LYS A 231 -5.93 -1.84 10.57
C LYS A 231 -5.69 -3.02 9.64
N PRO A 232 -5.66 -4.27 10.14
CA PRO A 232 -5.68 -5.45 9.28
C PRO A 232 -6.91 -5.49 8.37
N ALA A 233 -6.75 -6.12 7.21
CA ALA A 233 -7.87 -6.75 6.53
C ALA A 233 -8.19 -8.07 7.25
N MET A 234 -9.44 -8.30 7.62
CA MET A 234 -9.86 -9.56 8.24
C MET A 234 -10.32 -10.54 7.16
N GLU A 235 -9.86 -11.78 7.24
CA GLU A 235 -10.25 -12.85 6.32
C GLU A 235 -10.87 -14.03 7.07
N PRO A 236 -12.19 -14.01 7.28
CA PRO A 236 -12.92 -15.15 7.79
C PRO A 236 -13.27 -16.15 6.68
N CYS A 237 -12.95 -17.42 6.91
CA CYS A 237 -13.50 -18.54 6.16
C CYS A 237 -14.42 -19.38 7.05
N SER A 238 -15.65 -19.66 6.62
CA SER A 238 -16.60 -20.48 7.39
C SER A 238 -16.73 -19.99 8.84
N ARG A 239 -16.52 -20.85 9.85
CA ARG A 239 -16.60 -20.50 11.28
C ARG A 239 -15.68 -19.37 11.75
N GLY A 240 -14.70 -18.95 10.94
CA GLY A 240 -13.92 -17.73 11.18
C GLY A 240 -14.79 -16.46 11.23
N GLY A 241 -15.96 -16.46 10.57
CA GLY A 241 -16.89 -15.33 10.57
C GLY A 241 -17.34 -14.91 11.97
N LEU A 242 -17.53 -15.87 12.87
CA LEU A 242 -17.86 -15.63 14.28
C LEU A 242 -16.79 -14.79 14.98
N HIS A 243 -15.50 -15.03 14.69
CA HIS A 243 -14.38 -14.29 15.26
C HIS A 243 -14.25 -12.92 14.60
N ALA A 244 -14.17 -12.88 13.28
CA ALA A 244 -13.88 -11.65 12.53
C ALA A 244 -14.92 -10.55 12.81
N TYR A 245 -16.21 -10.88 12.78
CA TYR A 245 -17.26 -9.90 12.94
C TYR A 245 -17.50 -9.49 14.39
N ARG A 246 -17.35 -10.40 15.35
CA ARG A 246 -17.38 -10.01 16.76
C ARG A 246 -16.17 -9.16 17.14
N TYR A 247 -14.99 -9.47 16.59
CA TYR A 247 -13.80 -8.63 16.75
C TYR A 247 -14.02 -7.24 16.14
N ALA A 248 -14.53 -7.16 14.90
CA ALA A 248 -14.85 -5.90 14.25
C ALA A 248 -15.95 -5.10 14.98
N ALA A 249 -16.90 -5.76 15.63
CA ALA A 249 -17.90 -5.07 16.45
C ALA A 249 -17.33 -4.54 17.78
N ARG A 250 -16.36 -5.25 18.36
CA ARG A 250 -15.64 -4.86 19.58
C ARG A 250 -14.65 -3.72 19.32
N HIS A 251 -13.91 -3.79 18.21
CA HIS A 251 -12.83 -2.87 17.83
C HIS A 251 -13.00 -2.37 16.38
N PRO A 252 -14.09 -1.66 16.04
CA PRO A 252 -14.36 -1.22 14.68
C PRO A 252 -13.27 -0.29 14.12
N GLU A 253 -12.55 0.41 14.99
CA GLU A 253 -11.43 1.28 14.63
C GLU A 253 -10.17 0.51 14.19
N ARG A 254 -10.05 -0.78 14.52
CA ARG A 254 -8.89 -1.64 14.20
C ARG A 254 -9.07 -2.49 12.95
N VAL A 255 -10.13 -2.29 12.17
CA VAL A 255 -10.40 -3.12 10.98
C VAL A 255 -10.41 -2.24 9.73
N ALA A 256 -9.61 -2.63 8.73
CA ALA A 256 -9.55 -1.91 7.45
C ALA A 256 -10.68 -2.34 6.50
N CYS A 257 -10.88 -3.65 6.37
CA CYS A 257 -11.96 -4.25 5.60
C CYS A 257 -12.14 -5.73 6.01
N ILE A 258 -13.19 -6.37 5.51
CA ILE A 258 -13.46 -7.80 5.71
C ILE A 258 -13.61 -8.47 4.35
N LEU A 259 -12.78 -9.47 4.07
CA LEU A 259 -12.90 -10.36 2.92
C LEU A 259 -13.38 -11.73 3.41
N GLY A 260 -14.68 -11.99 3.32
CA GLY A 260 -15.28 -13.24 3.83
C GLY A 260 -15.40 -14.31 2.76
N ASP A 261 -15.09 -15.54 3.14
CA ASP A 261 -15.33 -16.75 2.35
C ASP A 261 -16.35 -17.64 3.08
N VAL A 262 -17.58 -17.70 2.57
CA VAL A 262 -18.72 -18.41 3.19
C VAL A 262 -18.80 -18.26 4.72
N PRO A 263 -18.68 -17.03 5.29
CA PRO A 263 -18.52 -16.89 6.72
C PRO A 263 -19.79 -17.25 7.48
N VAL A 264 -19.64 -17.97 8.59
CA VAL A 264 -20.69 -18.18 9.58
C VAL A 264 -20.92 -16.86 10.31
N MET A 265 -22.17 -16.43 10.30
CA MET A 265 -22.62 -15.17 10.89
C MET A 265 -23.62 -15.38 12.02
N ASP A 266 -24.09 -16.60 12.26
CA ASP A 266 -25.08 -16.92 13.29
C ASP A 266 -24.91 -18.34 13.84
N LEU A 267 -24.69 -18.47 15.16
CA LEU A 267 -24.61 -19.75 15.88
C LEU A 267 -25.88 -20.60 15.72
N LYS A 268 -27.04 -19.95 15.49
CA LYS A 268 -28.33 -20.61 15.25
C LYS A 268 -28.37 -21.29 13.88
N SER A 269 -27.66 -20.75 12.89
CA SER A 269 -27.53 -21.35 11.56
C SER A 269 -26.46 -22.45 11.54
N TRP A 270 -25.29 -22.16 12.10
CA TRP A 270 -24.20 -23.11 12.33
C TRP A 270 -23.48 -22.70 13.61
N PRO A 271 -23.26 -23.61 14.58
CA PRO A 271 -23.37 -25.06 14.44
C PRO A 271 -24.77 -25.63 14.63
N LEU A 272 -25.71 -24.89 15.26
CA LEU A 272 -26.98 -25.47 15.71
C LEU A 272 -27.87 -26.01 14.57
N GLY A 273 -27.86 -25.36 13.41
CA GLY A 273 -28.65 -25.76 12.24
C GLY A 273 -28.01 -26.88 11.40
N TRP A 274 -26.81 -27.35 11.74
CA TRP A 274 -26.11 -28.41 11.01
C TRP A 274 -26.01 -29.70 11.83
N PRO A 275 -26.68 -30.80 11.44
CA PRO A 275 -26.75 -32.03 12.24
C PRO A 275 -25.39 -32.65 12.59
N GLU A 276 -24.37 -32.45 11.76
CA GLU A 276 -23.04 -33.04 11.97
C GLU A 276 -22.16 -32.21 12.91
N ALA A 277 -22.63 -31.04 13.37
CA ALA A 277 -21.87 -30.10 14.18
C ALA A 277 -22.11 -30.24 15.70
N THR A 278 -22.52 -31.41 16.19
CA THR A 278 -22.87 -31.66 17.61
C THR A 278 -21.73 -31.29 18.58
N GLN A 279 -20.47 -31.57 18.21
CA GLN A 279 -19.34 -31.16 19.04
C GLN A 279 -19.24 -29.63 19.12
N GLN A 280 -19.46 -28.92 18.01
CA GLN A 280 -19.38 -27.46 17.99
C GLN A 280 -20.56 -26.82 18.72
N VAL A 281 -21.72 -27.47 18.80
CA VAL A 281 -22.81 -27.04 19.70
C VAL A 281 -22.35 -27.12 21.16
N THR A 282 -21.72 -28.25 21.55
CA THR A 282 -21.14 -28.41 22.89
C THR A 282 -20.04 -27.36 23.16
N ASP A 283 -19.16 -27.13 22.19
CA ASP A 283 -18.09 -26.12 22.30
C ASP A 283 -18.70 -24.71 22.46
N ALA A 284 -19.74 -24.38 21.70
CA ALA A 284 -20.43 -23.10 21.80
C ALA A 284 -21.04 -22.89 23.20
N ILE A 285 -21.73 -23.90 23.74
CA ILE A 285 -22.27 -23.88 25.10
C ILE A 285 -21.15 -23.60 26.12
N ASN A 286 -20.04 -24.34 26.03
CA ASN A 286 -18.94 -24.22 26.97
C ASN A 286 -18.20 -22.87 26.88
N PHE A 287 -17.80 -22.46 25.67
CA PHE A 287 -16.98 -21.26 25.49
C PHE A 287 -17.77 -19.96 25.70
N TYR A 288 -19.08 -19.98 25.46
CA TYR A 288 -19.94 -18.83 25.73
C TYR A 288 -20.52 -18.85 27.14
N GLY A 289 -20.39 -19.96 27.88
CA GLY A 289 -20.90 -20.11 29.23
C GLY A 289 -22.42 -20.24 29.28
N PHE A 290 -23.05 -20.83 28.26
CA PHE A 290 -24.48 -21.12 28.27
C PHE A 290 -24.78 -22.32 29.17
N GLU A 291 -25.92 -22.29 29.87
CA GLU A 291 -26.38 -23.43 30.68
C GLU A 291 -27.14 -24.46 29.83
N SER A 292 -27.60 -24.08 28.64
CA SER A 292 -28.38 -24.96 27.75
C SER A 292 -28.37 -24.51 26.27
N GLU A 293 -28.79 -25.41 25.37
CA GLU A 293 -29.08 -25.05 23.98
C GLU A 293 -30.17 -23.97 23.85
N ALA A 294 -31.10 -23.88 24.81
CA ALA A 294 -32.14 -22.86 24.79
C ALA A 294 -31.55 -21.46 24.95
N GLU A 295 -30.52 -21.31 25.79
CA GLU A 295 -29.78 -20.05 25.92
C GLU A 295 -28.97 -19.73 24.67
N LEU A 296 -28.34 -20.74 24.05
CA LEU A 296 -27.66 -20.56 22.75
C LEU A 296 -28.65 -20.07 21.68
N LYS A 297 -29.85 -20.65 21.61
CA LYS A 297 -30.93 -20.22 20.70
C LYS A 297 -31.42 -18.79 20.98
N ALA A 298 -31.39 -18.38 22.24
CA ALA A 298 -31.80 -17.04 22.67
C ALA A 298 -30.69 -15.98 22.52
N PHE A 299 -29.46 -16.38 22.19
CA PHE A 299 -28.32 -15.47 22.11
C PHE A 299 -28.49 -14.43 20.99
N THR A 300 -28.29 -13.15 21.33
CA THR A 300 -28.42 -12.00 20.42
C THR A 300 -27.09 -11.25 20.19
N GLY A 301 -25.96 -11.92 20.36
CA GLY A 301 -24.62 -11.38 20.12
C GLY A 301 -23.91 -12.02 18.93
N ASN A 302 -24.66 -12.61 17.98
CA ASN A 302 -24.07 -13.19 16.78
C ASN A 302 -23.57 -12.09 15.83
N PRO A 303 -22.65 -12.39 14.91
CA PRO A 303 -22.27 -11.44 13.86
C PRO A 303 -23.46 -10.73 13.19
N VAL A 304 -24.52 -11.44 12.78
CA VAL A 304 -25.72 -10.80 12.20
C VAL A 304 -26.39 -9.79 13.14
N ASP A 305 -26.32 -10.00 14.46
CA ASP A 305 -26.90 -9.11 15.46
C ASP A 305 -26.02 -7.86 15.71
N LEU A 306 -24.73 -7.95 15.34
CA LEU A 306 -23.71 -6.93 15.61
C LEU A 306 -23.34 -6.08 14.39
N MET A 307 -24.24 -5.97 13.40
CA MET A 307 -24.02 -5.16 12.19
C MET A 307 -23.99 -3.64 12.47
N GLY A 308 -24.56 -3.18 13.59
CA GLY A 308 -24.61 -1.77 13.99
C GLY A 308 -23.23 -1.09 14.03
N PRO A 309 -22.29 -1.55 14.89
CA PRO A 309 -20.93 -1.01 14.94
C PRO A 309 -20.18 -1.05 13.61
N VAL A 310 -20.32 -2.15 12.86
CA VAL A 310 -19.66 -2.35 11.56
C VAL A 310 -20.15 -1.32 10.53
N ALA A 311 -21.48 -1.12 10.44
CA ALA A 311 -22.09 -0.11 9.58
C ALA A 311 -21.71 1.32 10.01
N LYS A 312 -21.72 1.60 11.32
CA LYS A 312 -21.34 2.92 11.87
C LYS A 312 -19.91 3.29 11.51
N ALA A 313 -18.99 2.34 11.55
CA ALA A 313 -17.60 2.53 11.14
C ALA A 313 -17.37 2.47 9.62
N ARG A 314 -18.42 2.17 8.83
CA ARG A 314 -18.40 2.01 7.38
C ARG A 314 -17.32 1.04 6.90
N ILE A 315 -17.10 -0.06 7.65
CA ILE A 315 -16.08 -1.06 7.30
C ILE A 315 -16.44 -1.67 5.94
N PRO A 316 -15.59 -1.57 4.91
CA PRO A 316 -15.81 -2.20 3.61
C PRO A 316 -15.84 -3.73 3.74
N ILE A 317 -16.81 -4.38 3.09
CA ILE A 317 -17.00 -5.83 3.17
C ILE A 317 -17.15 -6.39 1.76
N ARG A 318 -16.45 -7.50 1.49
CA ARG A 318 -16.60 -8.33 0.29
C ARG A 318 -16.75 -9.78 0.72
N HIS A 319 -17.84 -10.45 0.34
CA HIS A 319 -18.02 -11.88 0.60
C HIS A 319 -18.07 -12.70 -0.69
N ALA A 320 -17.41 -13.86 -0.71
CA ALA A 320 -17.70 -14.94 -1.64
C ALA A 320 -18.70 -15.91 -1.00
N ILE A 321 -19.78 -16.24 -1.72
CA ILE A 321 -20.83 -17.16 -1.25
C ILE A 321 -21.28 -18.10 -2.36
N CYS A 322 -21.74 -19.29 -1.97
CA CYS A 322 -22.44 -20.20 -2.87
C CYS A 322 -23.92 -20.28 -2.51
N LEU A 323 -24.82 -20.07 -3.49
CA LEU A 323 -26.26 -20.00 -3.22
C LEU A 323 -26.86 -21.34 -2.72
N ASN A 324 -26.25 -22.47 -3.08
CA ASN A 324 -26.69 -23.79 -2.66
C ASN A 324 -25.94 -24.33 -1.43
N ASP A 325 -25.15 -23.51 -0.73
CA ASP A 325 -24.45 -23.91 0.51
C ASP A 325 -25.46 -24.32 1.58
N LYS A 326 -25.44 -25.60 1.95
CA LYS A 326 -26.32 -26.16 2.99
C LYS A 326 -25.70 -26.11 4.39
N VAL A 327 -24.38 -26.01 4.49
CA VAL A 327 -23.65 -26.00 5.77
C VAL A 327 -23.73 -24.62 6.41
N VAL A 328 -23.55 -23.57 5.60
CA VAL A 328 -23.68 -22.17 5.99
C VAL A 328 -24.66 -21.47 5.05
N PRO A 329 -25.98 -21.70 5.20
CA PRO A 329 -26.99 -21.16 4.29
C PRO A 329 -26.87 -19.64 4.15
N PRO A 330 -26.68 -19.07 2.93
CA PRO A 330 -26.48 -17.64 2.76
C PRO A 330 -27.64 -16.79 3.27
N GLU A 331 -28.88 -17.28 3.13
CA GLU A 331 -30.11 -16.62 3.61
C GLU A 331 -30.15 -16.42 5.12
N GLN A 332 -29.45 -17.25 5.89
CA GLN A 332 -29.35 -17.14 7.35
C GLN A 332 -28.05 -16.43 7.79
N ASN A 333 -27.11 -16.21 6.86
CA ASN A 333 -25.78 -15.69 7.14
C ASN A 333 -25.48 -14.42 6.34
N THR A 334 -24.77 -14.53 5.21
CA THR A 334 -24.30 -13.37 4.46
C THR A 334 -25.43 -12.48 3.92
N LEU A 335 -26.51 -13.06 3.40
CA LEU A 335 -27.64 -12.28 2.85
C LEU A 335 -28.47 -11.64 3.97
N GLU A 336 -28.58 -12.30 5.13
CA GLU A 336 -29.16 -11.71 6.34
C GLU A 336 -28.33 -10.51 6.82
N ALA A 337 -27.02 -10.68 6.94
CA ALA A 337 -26.09 -9.61 7.31
C ALA A 337 -26.18 -8.43 6.33
N GLN A 338 -26.22 -8.70 5.02
CA GLN A 338 -26.37 -7.66 4.00
C GLN A 338 -27.70 -6.90 4.18
N ARG A 339 -28.81 -7.60 4.43
CA ARG A 339 -30.12 -6.96 4.65
C ARG A 339 -30.08 -6.00 5.85
N ARG A 340 -29.45 -6.43 6.95
CA ARG A 340 -29.28 -5.60 8.16
C ARG A 340 -28.35 -4.41 7.93
N LEU A 341 -27.23 -4.59 7.23
CA LEU A 341 -26.35 -3.49 6.85
C LEU A 341 -27.07 -2.45 6.00
N ARG A 342 -27.86 -2.88 5.00
CA ARG A 342 -28.64 -1.98 4.14
C ARG A 342 -29.65 -1.15 4.92
N ALA A 343 -30.32 -1.76 5.90
CA ALA A 343 -31.21 -1.03 6.80
C ALA A 343 -30.48 0.05 7.63
N LEU A 344 -29.16 -0.10 7.82
CA LEU A 344 -28.28 0.83 8.53
C LEU A 344 -27.54 1.80 7.58
N GLY A 345 -27.86 1.83 6.27
CA GLY A 345 -27.23 2.73 5.31
C GLY A 345 -25.80 2.35 4.90
N HIS A 346 -25.47 1.06 5.02
CA HIS A 346 -24.21 0.47 4.57
C HIS A 346 -24.47 -0.79 3.72
N ASP A 347 -23.51 -1.26 2.94
CA ASP A 347 -23.68 -2.47 2.11
C ASP A 347 -22.36 -3.26 2.02
N MET A 348 -22.45 -4.47 1.47
CA MET A 348 -21.31 -5.33 1.16
C MET A 348 -21.32 -5.77 -0.31
N GLU A 349 -20.14 -5.99 -0.87
CA GLU A 349 -19.98 -6.58 -2.21
C GLU A 349 -20.09 -8.11 -2.13
N LEU A 350 -20.81 -8.72 -3.07
CA LEU A 350 -20.96 -10.17 -3.15
C LEU A 350 -20.33 -10.73 -4.42
N VAL A 351 -19.53 -11.77 -4.26
CA VAL A 351 -19.10 -12.67 -5.33
C VAL A 351 -19.94 -13.94 -5.22
N VAL A 352 -20.91 -14.08 -6.12
CA VAL A 352 -21.93 -15.13 -6.03
C VAL A 352 -21.57 -16.30 -6.95
N ILE A 353 -21.38 -17.47 -6.34
CA ILE A 353 -21.32 -18.76 -7.00
C ILE A 353 -22.75 -19.33 -7.02
N LYS A 354 -23.22 -19.76 -8.19
CA LYS A 354 -24.59 -20.28 -8.34
C LYS A 354 -24.76 -21.62 -7.64
N GLU A 355 -23.82 -22.53 -7.86
CA GLU A 355 -23.89 -23.89 -7.37
C GLU A 355 -22.49 -24.49 -7.21
N SER A 356 -22.32 -25.33 -6.19
CA SER A 356 -21.19 -26.24 -6.03
C SER A 356 -21.67 -27.56 -5.45
N GLU A 357 -21.06 -28.67 -5.87
CA GLU A 357 -21.36 -30.00 -5.33
C GLU A 357 -20.40 -30.40 -4.19
N ILE A 358 -19.32 -29.64 -3.97
CA ILE A 358 -18.30 -29.96 -2.98
C ILE A 358 -18.78 -29.54 -1.59
N ALA A 359 -18.71 -30.46 -0.62
CA ALA A 359 -19.10 -30.22 0.77
C ALA A 359 -20.51 -29.61 0.89
N HIS A 360 -21.48 -30.15 0.15
CA HIS A 360 -22.87 -29.67 0.13
C HIS A 360 -23.01 -28.20 -0.29
N GLY A 361 -22.16 -27.74 -1.21
CA GLY A 361 -22.13 -26.36 -1.70
C GLY A 361 -21.23 -25.43 -0.90
N HIS A 362 -20.66 -25.88 0.23
CA HIS A 362 -19.85 -25.04 1.11
C HIS A 362 -18.46 -24.71 0.54
N HIS A 363 -17.89 -25.59 -0.29
CA HIS A 363 -16.58 -25.37 -0.90
C HIS A 363 -16.71 -25.17 -2.41
N PHE A 364 -15.85 -24.35 -3.00
CA PHE A 364 -15.77 -24.07 -4.44
C PHE A 364 -14.40 -23.49 -4.76
N THR A 365 -13.94 -23.56 -6.00
CA THR A 365 -12.71 -22.83 -6.40
C THR A 365 -12.93 -21.32 -6.22
N MET A 366 -12.07 -20.64 -5.46
CA MET A 366 -12.16 -19.20 -5.21
C MET A 366 -12.21 -18.41 -6.53
N PRO A 367 -13.35 -17.77 -6.88
CA PRO A 367 -13.43 -16.92 -8.06
C PRO A 367 -12.83 -15.54 -7.77
N LYS A 368 -12.54 -14.75 -8.82
CA LYS A 368 -12.21 -13.32 -8.69
C LYS A 368 -11.02 -13.03 -7.76
N VAL A 369 -10.05 -13.96 -7.68
CA VAL A 369 -8.87 -13.87 -6.78
C VAL A 369 -8.16 -12.52 -6.90
N PHE A 370 -7.92 -12.06 -8.13
CA PHE A 370 -7.23 -10.80 -8.36
C PHE A 370 -8.05 -9.61 -7.84
N GLU A 371 -9.35 -9.55 -8.14
CA GLU A 371 -10.24 -8.49 -7.68
C GLU A 371 -10.41 -8.50 -6.15
N SER A 372 -10.48 -9.67 -5.51
CA SER A 372 -10.53 -9.80 -4.05
C SER A 372 -9.24 -9.31 -3.39
N ALA A 373 -8.06 -9.62 -3.96
CA ALA A 373 -6.80 -9.06 -3.50
C ALA A 373 -6.77 -7.53 -3.68
N ARG A 374 -7.28 -7.00 -4.82
CA ARG A 374 -7.36 -5.56 -5.05
C ARG A 374 -8.30 -4.86 -4.07
N PHE A 375 -9.44 -5.46 -3.72
CA PHE A 375 -10.33 -4.96 -2.68
C PHE A 375 -9.59 -4.80 -1.34
N VAL A 376 -8.83 -5.82 -0.91
CA VAL A 376 -7.99 -5.71 0.29
C VAL A 376 -6.95 -4.60 0.13
N MET A 377 -6.24 -4.55 -1.01
CA MET A 377 -5.23 -3.52 -1.24
C MET A 377 -5.78 -2.10 -1.26
N GLN A 378 -7.03 -1.91 -1.68
CA GLN A 378 -7.69 -0.60 -1.71
C GLN A 378 -8.02 -0.10 -0.30
N HIS A 379 -8.40 -1.00 0.60
CA HIS A 379 -8.93 -0.62 1.93
C HIS A 379 -7.92 -0.79 3.07
N ALA A 380 -6.98 -1.73 2.96
CA ALA A 380 -5.92 -1.98 3.95
C ALA A 380 -4.58 -1.33 3.58
N CYS A 381 -4.51 -0.56 2.50
CA CYS A 381 -3.33 0.27 2.21
C CYS A 381 -3.25 1.42 3.22
N VAL A 382 -2.14 1.47 3.96
CA VAL A 382 -1.83 2.60 4.84
C VAL A 382 -1.45 3.79 3.97
N LYS A 383 -2.27 4.85 4.00
CA LYS A 383 -1.96 6.15 3.40
C LYS A 383 -1.60 7.13 4.53
N PRO A 384 -0.52 7.92 4.40
CA PRO A 384 -0.15 8.95 5.38
C PRO A 384 -1.25 9.99 5.62
N ARG A 385 -2.08 10.21 4.60
CA ARG A 385 -3.15 11.19 4.55
C ARG A 385 -4.33 10.56 3.83
N ASP A 386 -5.54 11.00 4.17
CA ASP A 386 -6.75 10.63 3.44
C ASP A 386 -6.90 11.42 2.13
N ILE A 387 -5.86 11.37 1.29
CA ILE A 387 -5.84 11.95 -0.05
C ILE A 387 -5.31 10.91 -1.03
N GLU A 388 -5.71 11.03 -2.29
CA GLU A 388 -5.03 10.35 -3.39
C GLU A 388 -3.94 11.24 -3.98
N TYR A 389 -2.94 10.59 -4.56
CA TYR A 389 -1.76 11.24 -5.15
C TYR A 389 -1.88 11.35 -6.68
N PHE A 390 -3.10 11.21 -7.20
CA PHE A 390 -3.41 11.29 -8.62
C PHE A 390 -4.61 12.20 -8.89
N GLU A 391 -4.65 12.69 -10.13
CA GLU A 391 -5.79 13.40 -10.72
C GLU A 391 -6.21 12.64 -11.97
N LEU A 392 -7.45 12.14 -12.01
CA LEU A 392 -7.93 11.31 -13.12
C LEU A 392 -8.30 12.12 -14.37
N ARG A 393 -8.75 13.37 -14.20
CA ARG A 393 -9.20 14.24 -15.30
C ARG A 393 -10.16 13.52 -16.27
N ASN A 394 -9.76 13.31 -17.54
CA ASN A 394 -10.60 12.63 -18.52
C ASN A 394 -10.70 11.11 -18.31
N GLY A 395 -9.96 10.55 -17.35
CA GLY A 395 -9.96 9.13 -17.02
C GLY A 395 -9.24 8.26 -18.05
N LEU A 396 -9.45 6.95 -17.93
CA LEU A 396 -8.80 5.92 -18.76
C LEU A 396 -9.83 5.02 -19.48
N ALA A 397 -10.94 5.63 -19.91
CA ALA A 397 -12.07 4.92 -20.51
C ALA A 397 -11.72 4.20 -21.83
N ASN A 398 -10.86 4.78 -22.65
CA ASN A 398 -10.56 4.27 -23.98
C ASN A 398 -9.67 3.03 -23.92
N SER A 399 -8.66 3.07 -23.05
CA SER A 399 -7.78 1.94 -22.75
C SER A 399 -8.56 0.81 -22.07
N LEU A 400 -9.44 1.11 -21.12
CA LEU A 400 -10.33 0.11 -20.53
C LEU A 400 -11.19 -0.58 -21.60
N ALA A 401 -11.84 0.19 -22.48
CA ALA A 401 -12.64 -0.36 -23.57
C ALA A 401 -11.79 -1.19 -24.55
N ALA A 402 -10.54 -0.80 -24.80
CA ALA A 402 -9.60 -1.60 -25.58
C ALA A 402 -9.38 -2.99 -24.96
N PHE A 403 -9.11 -3.02 -23.65
CA PHE A 403 -8.78 -4.25 -22.95
C PHE A 403 -10.03 -5.13 -22.76
N GLU A 404 -11.17 -4.57 -22.36
CA GLU A 404 -12.37 -5.36 -22.06
C GLU A 404 -13.14 -5.80 -23.30
N THR A 405 -13.20 -4.96 -24.34
CA THR A 405 -14.04 -5.22 -25.52
C THR A 405 -13.22 -5.73 -26.70
N ARG A 406 -12.14 -5.03 -27.08
CA ARG A 406 -11.31 -5.45 -28.22
C ARG A 406 -10.38 -6.61 -27.87
N LYS A 407 -10.13 -6.84 -26.58
CA LYS A 407 -9.21 -7.88 -26.07
C LYS A 407 -7.80 -7.76 -26.65
N THR A 408 -7.41 -6.55 -27.02
CA THR A 408 -6.05 -6.17 -27.43
C THR A 408 -5.67 -4.88 -26.73
N GLY A 409 -4.43 -4.79 -26.26
CA GLY A 409 -3.93 -3.59 -25.60
C GLY A 409 -2.49 -3.27 -25.97
N ARG A 410 -2.25 -2.11 -26.57
CA ARG A 410 -0.90 -1.64 -26.86
C ARG A 410 -0.51 -0.53 -25.88
N VAL A 411 0.40 -0.83 -24.97
CA VAL A 411 0.76 0.02 -23.82
C VAL A 411 2.22 0.43 -23.90
N ALA A 412 2.48 1.74 -23.90
CA ALA A 412 3.84 2.29 -23.97
C ALA A 412 4.31 2.89 -22.65
N PHE A 413 5.58 2.68 -22.34
CA PHE A 413 6.26 3.25 -21.17
C PHE A 413 7.42 4.14 -21.64
N LEU A 414 7.16 5.44 -21.76
CA LEU A 414 8.10 6.44 -22.23
C LEU A 414 8.78 7.11 -21.04
N GLY A 415 10.11 6.99 -20.93
CA GLY A 415 10.81 7.69 -19.85
C GLY A 415 12.32 7.58 -19.87
N GLY A 416 12.93 7.98 -18.75
CA GLY A 416 14.36 7.93 -18.51
C GLY A 416 14.88 6.58 -18.01
N SER A 417 15.92 6.63 -17.18
CA SER A 417 16.61 5.42 -16.66
C SER A 417 15.76 4.62 -15.67
N ILE A 418 14.90 5.28 -14.88
CA ILE A 418 13.97 4.61 -13.96
C ILE A 418 12.94 3.79 -14.76
N THR A 419 12.49 4.28 -15.92
CA THR A 419 11.59 3.58 -16.83
C THR A 419 12.30 2.49 -17.63
N TYR A 420 13.59 2.66 -17.95
CA TYR A 420 14.40 1.66 -18.65
C TYR A 420 14.63 0.41 -17.78
N ASN A 421 15.00 0.61 -16.51
CA ASN A 421 15.26 -0.45 -15.56
C ASN A 421 14.00 -1.28 -15.26
N GLY A 422 14.18 -2.55 -14.89
CA GLY A 422 13.11 -3.37 -14.36
C GLY A 422 12.58 -2.86 -13.01
N GLY A 423 11.40 -3.33 -12.60
CA GLY A 423 10.71 -2.90 -11.38
C GLY A 423 9.25 -2.52 -11.65
N TRP A 424 8.87 -1.27 -11.37
CA TRP A 424 7.48 -0.81 -11.46
C TRP A 424 6.81 -1.10 -12.82
N ARG A 425 7.57 -1.02 -13.92
CA ARG A 425 7.05 -1.27 -15.27
C ARG A 425 6.64 -2.74 -15.41
N ASP A 426 7.48 -3.64 -14.93
CA ASP A 426 7.22 -5.08 -15.00
C ASP A 426 6.03 -5.44 -14.09
N GLU A 427 5.89 -4.75 -12.95
CA GLU A 427 4.72 -4.86 -12.08
C GLU A 427 3.42 -4.39 -12.76
N LEU A 428 3.45 -3.30 -13.53
CA LEU A 428 2.28 -2.88 -14.31
C LEU A 428 1.95 -3.86 -15.44
N MET A 429 2.96 -4.39 -16.14
CA MET A 429 2.75 -5.44 -17.13
C MET A 429 2.08 -6.69 -16.50
N ARG A 430 2.51 -7.08 -15.30
CA ARG A 430 1.87 -8.14 -14.52
C ARG A 430 0.43 -7.78 -14.16
N TYR A 431 0.20 -6.56 -13.64
CA TYR A 431 -1.13 -6.07 -13.29
C TYR A 431 -2.10 -6.16 -14.46
N PHE A 432 -1.71 -5.67 -15.65
CA PHE A 432 -2.58 -5.71 -16.83
C PHE A 432 -2.92 -7.14 -17.26
N LYS A 433 -1.92 -8.03 -17.31
CA LYS A 433 -2.14 -9.46 -17.65
C LYS A 433 -3.03 -10.17 -16.63
N ARG A 434 -2.93 -9.82 -15.34
CA ARG A 434 -3.76 -10.41 -14.28
C ARG A 434 -5.19 -9.87 -14.28
N ARG A 435 -5.36 -8.57 -14.52
CA ARG A 435 -6.68 -7.91 -14.56
C ARG A 435 -7.47 -8.28 -15.81
N PHE A 436 -6.78 -8.39 -16.95
CA PHE A 436 -7.40 -8.67 -18.25
C PHE A 436 -6.77 -9.93 -18.87
N PRO A 437 -7.01 -11.13 -18.29
CA PRO A 437 -6.34 -12.36 -18.70
C PRO A 437 -6.65 -12.79 -20.14
N GLU A 438 -7.78 -12.33 -20.69
CA GLU A 438 -8.19 -12.59 -22.08
C GLU A 438 -7.64 -11.56 -23.08
N THR A 439 -6.91 -10.54 -22.63
CA THR A 439 -6.37 -9.47 -23.50
C THR A 439 -4.97 -9.80 -23.97
N GLN A 440 -4.74 -9.74 -25.27
CA GLN A 440 -3.41 -9.78 -25.85
C GLN A 440 -2.74 -8.41 -25.71
N PHE A 441 -1.66 -8.34 -24.94
CA PHE A 441 -0.91 -7.10 -24.73
C PHE A 441 0.36 -7.02 -25.59
N ASP A 442 0.56 -5.87 -26.22
CA ASP A 442 1.84 -5.41 -26.77
C ASP A 442 2.40 -4.31 -25.87
N PHE A 443 3.55 -4.57 -25.22
CA PHE A 443 4.17 -3.65 -24.28
C PHE A 443 5.42 -3.02 -24.89
N ILE A 444 5.42 -1.69 -24.99
CA ILE A 444 6.55 -0.93 -25.55
C ILE A 444 7.39 -0.36 -24.41
N ALA A 445 8.54 -0.97 -24.14
CA ALA A 445 9.53 -0.48 -23.18
C ALA A 445 10.38 0.65 -23.78
N ALA A 446 9.81 1.84 -23.91
CA ALA A 446 10.45 3.01 -24.50
C ALA A 446 11.24 3.85 -23.48
N GLY A 447 11.94 3.21 -22.53
CA GLY A 447 12.85 3.90 -21.61
C GLY A 447 14.23 4.11 -22.25
N ILE A 448 14.81 5.32 -22.17
CA ILE A 448 16.22 5.52 -22.54
C ILE A 448 16.94 6.27 -21.40
N PRO A 449 17.99 5.70 -20.80
CA PRO A 449 18.68 6.32 -19.69
C PRO A 449 19.17 7.74 -19.97
N SER A 450 18.98 8.63 -18.99
CA SER A 450 19.52 10.00 -18.96
C SER A 450 18.78 11.02 -19.82
N ILE A 451 17.67 10.66 -20.46
CA ILE A 451 16.90 11.57 -21.33
C ILE A 451 15.65 12.07 -20.61
N GLY A 452 15.36 13.36 -20.79
CA GLY A 452 14.14 14.02 -20.32
C GLY A 452 13.09 14.22 -21.42
N SER A 453 12.11 15.08 -21.16
CA SER A 453 10.95 15.31 -22.01
C SER A 453 11.35 15.81 -23.40
N ASN A 454 12.37 16.66 -23.49
CA ASN A 454 12.85 17.19 -24.77
C ASN A 454 13.29 16.07 -25.72
N GLY A 455 14.12 15.12 -25.29
CA GLY A 455 14.47 13.97 -26.13
C GLY A 455 13.29 13.04 -26.40
N HIS A 456 12.33 12.94 -25.47
CA HIS A 456 11.11 12.15 -25.67
C HIS A 456 10.22 12.71 -26.78
N ALA A 457 10.06 14.03 -26.87
CA ALA A 457 9.23 14.68 -27.89
C ALA A 457 9.67 14.37 -29.32
N PHE A 458 10.99 14.34 -29.59
CA PHE A 458 11.51 14.10 -30.94
C PHE A 458 11.65 12.62 -31.32
N ARG A 459 11.80 11.72 -30.34
CA ARG A 459 11.93 10.27 -30.60
C ARG A 459 10.61 9.52 -30.64
N LEU A 460 9.51 10.16 -30.24
CA LEU A 460 8.20 9.55 -30.07
C LEU A 460 7.75 8.77 -31.32
N GLN A 461 7.96 9.36 -32.50
CA GLN A 461 7.63 8.72 -33.77
C GLN A 461 8.40 7.40 -33.93
N ARG A 462 9.71 7.41 -33.69
CA ARG A 462 10.57 6.23 -33.87
C ARG A 462 10.28 5.14 -32.85
N ASP A 463 10.14 5.52 -31.58
CA ASP A 463 10.18 4.58 -30.45
C ASP A 463 8.81 4.09 -29.99
N VAL A 464 7.73 4.78 -30.37
CA VAL A 464 6.37 4.45 -29.92
C VAL A 464 5.43 4.28 -31.10
N LEU A 465 5.39 5.26 -32.01
CA LEU A 465 4.34 5.37 -33.02
C LEU A 465 4.67 4.66 -34.35
N MET A 466 5.94 4.31 -34.61
CA MET A 466 6.37 3.74 -35.90
C MET A 466 5.64 2.43 -36.24
N GLN A 467 5.37 1.60 -35.22
CA GLN A 467 4.67 0.32 -35.40
C GLN A 467 3.15 0.43 -35.17
N GLY A 468 2.60 1.66 -35.16
CA GLY A 468 1.17 1.94 -35.05
C GLY A 468 0.79 2.80 -33.84
N PRO A 469 -0.51 3.07 -33.64
CA PRO A 469 -1.00 3.80 -32.47
C PRO A 469 -0.90 2.96 -31.18
N VAL A 470 -0.98 3.62 -30.03
CA VAL A 470 -1.02 2.98 -28.71
C VAL A 470 -2.36 3.29 -28.02
N ASP A 471 -2.84 2.40 -27.16
CA ASP A 471 -4.08 2.60 -26.41
C ASP A 471 -3.84 3.36 -25.10
N LEU A 472 -2.67 3.15 -24.49
CA LEU A 472 -2.27 3.77 -23.23
C LEU A 472 -0.79 4.15 -23.26
N LEU A 473 -0.49 5.40 -22.91
CA LEU A 473 0.88 5.90 -22.72
C LEU A 473 1.11 6.24 -21.24
N PHE A 474 2.15 5.67 -20.65
CA PHE A 474 2.77 6.19 -19.43
C PHE A 474 3.98 7.04 -19.81
N VAL A 475 4.06 8.27 -19.32
CA VAL A 475 5.18 9.18 -19.57
C VAL A 475 5.78 9.71 -18.26
N GLU A 476 7.09 9.60 -18.09
CA GLU A 476 7.84 10.18 -16.97
C GLU A 476 9.11 10.85 -17.47
N ALA A 477 9.33 12.09 -17.06
CA ALA A 477 10.54 12.84 -17.39
C ALA A 477 10.98 13.82 -16.29
N ALA A 478 10.25 13.91 -15.18
CA ALA A 478 10.43 14.98 -14.20
C ALA A 478 11.82 14.93 -13.57
N VAL A 479 12.32 13.73 -13.26
CA VAL A 479 13.64 13.54 -12.69
C VAL A 479 14.74 13.98 -13.66
N ASN A 480 14.62 13.58 -14.93
CA ASN A 480 15.62 13.90 -15.94
C ASN A 480 15.57 15.37 -16.35
N ASP A 481 14.40 15.98 -16.49
CA ASP A 481 14.26 17.41 -16.77
C ASP A 481 14.85 18.25 -15.65
N GLY A 482 14.54 17.92 -14.39
CA GLY A 482 15.07 18.62 -13.21
C GLY A 482 16.57 18.48 -13.01
N SER A 483 17.20 17.50 -13.67
CA SER A 483 18.65 17.31 -13.68
C SER A 483 19.29 17.97 -14.90
N ASN A 484 18.75 17.73 -16.09
CA ASN A 484 19.41 18.03 -17.35
C ASN A 484 19.22 19.47 -17.81
N ILE A 485 18.04 20.04 -17.54
CA ILE A 485 17.63 21.35 -18.02
C ILE A 485 16.95 22.18 -16.92
N PRO A 486 17.48 22.22 -15.66
CA PRO A 486 16.78 22.78 -14.50
C PRO A 486 16.35 24.25 -14.66
N ASP A 487 17.05 24.99 -15.52
CA ASP A 487 16.84 26.42 -15.77
C ASP A 487 16.11 26.72 -17.08
N LYS A 488 15.52 25.69 -17.72
CA LYS A 488 14.78 25.80 -19.00
C LYS A 488 13.34 25.29 -18.88
N PRO A 489 12.49 25.91 -18.02
CA PRO A 489 11.09 25.48 -17.85
C PRO A 489 10.28 25.54 -19.14
N GLU A 490 10.60 26.45 -20.06
CA GLU A 490 9.98 26.53 -21.38
C GLU A 490 10.22 25.30 -22.23
N ILE A 491 11.43 24.72 -22.22
CA ILE A 491 11.73 23.49 -22.95
C ILE A 491 10.96 22.30 -22.37
N MET A 492 10.90 22.18 -21.04
CA MET A 492 10.12 21.13 -20.36
C MET A 492 8.64 21.17 -20.78
N ARG A 493 8.06 22.38 -20.78
CA ARG A 493 6.66 22.61 -21.14
C ARG A 493 6.39 22.30 -22.62
N ARG A 494 7.19 22.86 -23.53
CA ARG A 494 7.08 22.66 -24.99
C ARG A 494 7.21 21.20 -25.36
N ALA A 495 8.14 20.49 -24.72
CA ALA A 495 8.36 19.09 -24.98
C ALA A 495 7.24 18.20 -24.45
N MET A 496 6.79 18.41 -23.21
CA MET A 496 5.71 17.62 -22.63
C MET A 496 4.40 17.82 -23.40
N GLU A 497 4.07 19.07 -23.78
CA GLU A 497 2.94 19.33 -24.67
C GLU A 497 3.12 18.65 -26.04
N GLY A 498 4.32 18.72 -26.61
CA GLY A 498 4.66 18.08 -27.88
C GLY A 498 4.36 16.58 -27.86
N ILE A 499 4.74 15.87 -26.79
CA ILE A 499 4.45 14.44 -26.60
C ILE A 499 2.94 14.18 -26.61
N VAL A 500 2.20 14.88 -25.74
CA VAL A 500 0.75 14.69 -25.56
C VAL A 500 0.00 14.96 -26.86
N ARG A 501 0.26 16.10 -27.49
CA ARG A 501 -0.44 16.50 -28.71
C ARG A 501 -0.09 15.60 -29.89
N HIS A 502 1.17 15.21 -30.04
CA HIS A 502 1.60 14.33 -31.13
C HIS A 502 0.92 12.96 -31.02
N ILE A 503 0.91 12.33 -29.84
CA ILE A 503 0.17 11.08 -29.60
C ILE A 503 -1.29 11.22 -30.00
N ARG A 504 -1.99 12.27 -29.52
CA ARG A 504 -3.42 12.43 -29.78
C ARG A 504 -3.76 12.76 -31.22
N ARG A 505 -2.86 13.42 -31.96
CA ARG A 505 -3.02 13.64 -33.41
C ARG A 505 -2.95 12.34 -34.20
N VAL A 506 -2.13 11.39 -33.77
CA VAL A 506 -2.05 10.06 -34.40
C VAL A 506 -3.22 9.19 -33.98
N ASN A 507 -3.60 9.20 -32.70
CA ASN A 507 -4.74 8.49 -32.19
C ASN A 507 -5.44 9.28 -31.07
N PRO A 508 -6.60 9.91 -31.34
CA PRO A 508 -7.32 10.67 -30.33
C PRO A 508 -7.95 9.77 -29.25
N MET A 509 -7.96 8.44 -29.44
CA MET A 509 -8.42 7.48 -28.43
C MET A 509 -7.33 7.11 -27.41
N THR A 510 -6.07 7.53 -27.59
CA THR A 510 -5.00 7.19 -26.64
C THR A 510 -5.20 7.87 -25.30
N ASP A 511 -5.27 7.07 -24.24
CA ASP A 511 -5.20 7.56 -22.87
C ASP A 511 -3.74 7.81 -22.45
N ILE A 512 -3.51 8.84 -21.63
CA ILE A 512 -2.15 9.25 -21.22
C ILE A 512 -2.10 9.44 -19.71
N VAL A 513 -1.08 8.85 -19.09
CA VAL A 513 -0.74 8.98 -17.67
C VAL A 513 0.62 9.65 -17.54
N HIS A 514 0.65 10.85 -16.98
CA HIS A 514 1.88 11.53 -16.58
C HIS A 514 2.29 11.03 -15.20
N MET A 515 3.54 10.63 -15.03
CA MET A 515 4.09 10.19 -13.76
C MET A 515 5.22 11.13 -13.33
N HIS A 516 5.38 11.32 -12.02
CA HIS A 516 6.40 12.19 -11.46
C HIS A 516 7.23 11.47 -10.38
N PHE A 517 8.36 10.88 -10.76
CA PHE A 517 9.21 10.08 -9.86
C PHE A 517 10.04 10.90 -8.87
N ALA A 518 10.30 10.28 -7.72
CA ALA A 518 11.00 10.90 -6.59
C ALA A 518 12.53 10.98 -6.81
N THR A 519 13.11 12.04 -6.25
CA THR A 519 14.56 12.28 -6.14
C THR A 519 14.76 13.16 -4.91
N GLY A 520 15.93 13.05 -4.25
CA GLY A 520 16.27 13.85 -3.06
C GLY A 520 15.97 15.34 -3.24
N ARG A 521 16.36 15.94 -4.38
CA ARG A 521 16.10 17.36 -4.67
C ARG A 521 14.60 17.70 -4.74
N HIS A 522 13.80 16.82 -5.31
CA HIS A 522 12.35 17.03 -5.36
C HIS A 522 11.71 16.88 -3.98
N LEU A 523 12.19 15.92 -3.18
CA LEU A 523 11.75 15.75 -1.80
C LEU A 523 12.08 16.98 -0.94
N ASP A 524 13.28 17.55 -1.08
CA ASP A 524 13.67 18.79 -0.41
C ASP A 524 12.76 19.97 -0.82
N THR A 525 12.33 20.00 -2.08
CA THR A 525 11.41 21.04 -2.58
C THR A 525 10.03 20.91 -1.92
N TYR A 526 9.49 19.70 -1.80
CA TYR A 526 8.24 19.46 -1.07
C TYR A 526 8.37 19.74 0.43
N LYS A 527 9.51 19.39 1.03
CA LYS A 527 9.82 19.72 2.44
C LYS A 527 9.78 21.23 2.68
N ALA A 528 10.15 22.03 1.68
CA ALA A 528 10.05 23.49 1.70
C ALA A 528 8.66 24.04 1.32
N GLY A 529 7.64 23.18 1.20
CA GLY A 529 6.26 23.58 0.86
C GLY A 529 6.07 23.98 -0.61
N LYS A 530 6.98 23.59 -1.51
CA LYS A 530 6.94 23.94 -2.94
C LYS A 530 6.78 22.69 -3.81
N VAL A 531 6.25 22.88 -5.02
CA VAL A 531 6.20 21.83 -6.04
C VAL A 531 7.47 21.89 -6.90
N PRO A 532 8.14 20.76 -7.18
CA PRO A 532 9.28 20.71 -8.10
C PRO A 532 8.95 21.30 -9.48
N ARG A 533 9.85 22.15 -9.99
CA ARG A 533 9.65 22.87 -11.26
C ARG A 533 9.29 21.96 -12.45
N PRO A 534 9.94 20.81 -12.68
CA PRO A 534 9.55 19.92 -13.78
C PRO A 534 8.10 19.46 -13.67
N ILE A 535 7.65 19.12 -12.46
CA ILE A 535 6.26 18.72 -12.20
C ILE A 535 5.30 19.87 -12.54
N VAL A 536 5.61 21.10 -12.11
CA VAL A 536 4.80 22.29 -12.44
C VAL A 536 4.64 22.46 -13.95
N GLU A 537 5.73 22.33 -14.73
CA GLU A 537 5.68 22.50 -16.19
C GLU A 537 4.96 21.35 -16.90
N HIS A 538 5.15 20.12 -16.44
CA HIS A 538 4.48 18.94 -17.01
C HIS A 538 2.97 18.93 -16.73
N GLU A 539 2.56 19.40 -15.55
CA GLU A 539 1.14 19.53 -15.18
C GLU A 539 0.39 20.53 -16.06
N LYS A 540 1.06 21.57 -16.61
CA LYS A 540 0.41 22.50 -17.54
C LYS A 540 -0.13 21.78 -18.78
N ALA A 541 0.66 20.87 -19.35
CA ALA A 541 0.20 20.02 -20.46
C ALA A 541 -0.90 19.06 -20.00
N ALA A 542 -0.72 18.39 -18.85
CA ALA A 542 -1.72 17.45 -18.37
C ALA A 542 -3.09 18.10 -18.10
N VAL A 543 -3.12 19.31 -17.52
CA VAL A 543 -4.34 20.08 -17.29
C VAL A 543 -4.97 20.50 -18.62
N HIS A 544 -4.20 21.09 -19.53
CA HIS A 544 -4.71 21.61 -20.80
C HIS A 544 -5.34 20.53 -21.69
N TYR A 545 -4.77 19.33 -21.66
CA TYR A 545 -5.24 18.18 -22.44
C TYR A 545 -6.10 17.21 -21.60
N GLY A 546 -6.31 17.45 -20.31
CA GLY A 546 -7.08 16.55 -19.45
C GLY A 546 -6.46 15.15 -19.28
N CYS A 547 -5.13 15.03 -19.27
CA CYS A 547 -4.43 13.77 -19.03
C CYS A 547 -4.49 13.36 -17.55
N THR A 548 -4.51 12.06 -17.28
CA THR A 548 -4.34 11.54 -15.92
C THR A 548 -2.92 11.84 -15.42
N THR A 549 -2.76 12.22 -14.15
CA THR A 549 -1.42 12.46 -13.55
C THR A 549 -1.27 11.74 -12.23
N LEU A 550 -0.06 11.27 -11.94
CA LEU A 550 0.30 10.61 -10.68
C LEU A 550 1.57 11.24 -10.09
N ASN A 551 1.42 11.87 -8.94
CA ASN A 551 2.48 12.58 -8.23
C ASN A 551 3.13 11.68 -7.16
N ILE A 552 3.87 10.68 -7.64
CA ILE A 552 4.56 9.70 -6.81
C ILE A 552 5.56 10.36 -5.87
N THR A 553 6.21 11.43 -6.32
CA THR A 553 7.13 12.21 -5.48
C THR A 553 6.46 12.73 -4.21
N ARG A 554 5.23 13.26 -4.32
CA ARG A 554 4.46 13.74 -3.17
C ARG A 554 4.08 12.60 -2.23
N GLU A 555 3.69 11.44 -2.77
CA GLU A 555 3.43 10.25 -1.95
C GLU A 555 4.67 9.82 -1.17
N VAL A 556 5.84 9.76 -1.82
CA VAL A 556 7.10 9.42 -1.15
C VAL A 556 7.45 10.44 -0.06
N ALA A 557 7.29 11.74 -0.33
CA ALA A 557 7.55 12.79 0.65
C ALA A 557 6.64 12.68 1.89
N ASP A 558 5.34 12.46 1.68
CA ASP A 558 4.38 12.33 2.77
C ASP A 558 4.61 11.04 3.58
N ARG A 559 4.98 9.92 2.95
CA ARG A 559 5.31 8.67 3.64
C ARG A 559 6.60 8.79 4.47
N ILE A 560 7.62 9.49 3.97
CA ILE A 560 8.81 9.82 4.75
C ILE A 560 8.46 10.70 5.94
N HIS A 561 7.60 11.70 5.74
CA HIS A 561 7.15 12.59 6.81
C HIS A 561 6.35 11.83 7.90
N ALA A 562 5.55 10.84 7.51
CA ALA A 562 4.83 9.95 8.43
C ALA A 562 5.72 8.92 9.14
N GLY A 563 7.02 8.86 8.83
CA GLY A 563 7.97 7.96 9.48
C GLY A 563 7.89 6.50 9.00
N GLU A 564 7.20 6.21 7.90
CA GLU A 564 7.12 4.83 7.36
C GLU A 564 8.49 4.32 6.90
N PHE A 565 9.32 5.21 6.34
CA PHE A 565 10.69 4.95 5.94
C PHE A 565 11.46 6.28 5.77
N THR A 566 12.76 6.21 5.50
CA THR A 566 13.60 7.37 5.15
C THR A 566 14.03 7.29 3.69
N TRP A 567 14.50 8.39 3.10
CA TRP A 567 15.10 8.35 1.75
C TRP A 567 16.24 7.31 1.66
N LYS A 568 17.02 7.15 2.74
CA LYS A 568 18.07 6.13 2.82
C LYS A 568 17.50 4.71 2.88
N SER A 569 16.55 4.43 3.76
CA SER A 569 16.05 3.06 3.95
C SER A 569 15.08 2.60 2.86
N GLY A 570 14.30 3.51 2.27
CA GLY A 570 13.35 3.17 1.20
C GLY A 570 13.94 3.25 -0.20
N PHE A 571 14.90 4.15 -0.42
CA PHE A 571 15.43 4.48 -1.75
C PHE A 571 16.96 4.38 -1.85
N ASN A 572 17.66 3.91 -0.82
CA ASN A 572 19.13 3.85 -0.76
C ASN A 572 19.83 5.21 -1.01
N SER A 573 19.14 6.30 -0.68
CA SER A 573 19.55 7.65 -1.05
C SER A 573 19.80 7.83 -2.55
N ASN A 574 19.17 7.00 -3.39
CA ASN A 574 19.42 6.88 -4.81
C ASN A 574 18.17 7.25 -5.61
N VAL A 575 18.39 7.85 -6.78
CA VAL A 575 17.33 8.16 -7.75
C VAL A 575 16.76 6.90 -8.40
N HIS A 576 17.55 5.83 -8.50
CA HIS A 576 17.08 4.52 -8.95
C HIS A 576 16.54 3.74 -7.75
N PRO A 577 15.21 3.57 -7.64
CA PRO A 577 14.64 2.93 -6.48
C PRO A 577 15.07 1.45 -6.39
N PRO A 578 15.41 0.95 -5.19
CA PRO A 578 15.56 -0.48 -4.92
C PRO A 578 14.17 -1.16 -4.96
N PRO A 579 14.08 -2.49 -4.82
CA PRO A 579 12.80 -3.20 -4.87
C PRO A 579 11.71 -2.62 -3.97
N TYR A 580 12.05 -2.11 -2.78
CA TYR A 580 11.10 -1.43 -1.90
C TYR A 580 10.53 -0.15 -2.54
N GLY A 581 11.38 0.75 -3.02
CA GLY A 581 10.93 1.96 -3.72
C GLY A 581 10.15 1.66 -5.00
N GLN A 582 10.52 0.60 -5.72
CA GLN A 582 9.76 0.11 -6.88
C GLN A 582 8.36 -0.36 -6.48
N ARG A 583 8.22 -1.04 -5.33
CA ARG A 583 6.91 -1.44 -4.76
C ARG A 583 6.06 -0.22 -4.38
N VAL A 584 6.66 0.84 -3.81
CA VAL A 584 5.95 2.12 -3.56
C VAL A 584 5.36 2.65 -4.87
N TYR A 585 6.15 2.68 -5.94
CA TYR A 585 5.73 3.23 -7.24
C TYR A 585 4.60 2.38 -7.85
N ALA A 586 4.78 1.05 -7.91
CA ALA A 586 3.79 0.14 -8.47
C ALA A 586 2.46 0.17 -7.71
N ASN A 587 2.50 0.22 -6.37
CA ASN A 587 1.29 0.27 -5.56
C ASN A 587 0.53 1.59 -5.79
N SER A 588 1.22 2.73 -5.90
CA SER A 588 0.63 4.02 -6.23
C SER A 588 -0.07 4.00 -7.60
N MET A 589 0.60 3.45 -8.62
CA MET A 589 0.06 3.35 -9.98
C MET A 589 -1.14 2.41 -10.06
N THR A 590 -1.09 1.26 -9.40
CA THR A 590 -2.21 0.31 -9.46
C THR A 590 -3.43 0.81 -8.69
N ARG A 591 -3.28 1.59 -7.60
CA ARG A 591 -4.41 2.31 -6.97
C ARG A 591 -5.05 3.30 -7.95
N MET A 592 -4.23 4.07 -8.67
CA MET A 592 -4.73 5.00 -9.70
C MET A 592 -5.47 4.25 -10.81
N LEU A 593 -4.93 3.13 -11.31
CA LEU A 593 -5.59 2.32 -12.35
C LEU A 593 -6.93 1.77 -11.87
N ASP A 594 -7.01 1.24 -10.65
CA ASP A 594 -8.28 0.76 -10.09
C ASP A 594 -9.31 1.87 -9.98
N ALA A 595 -8.91 3.03 -9.44
CA ALA A 595 -9.79 4.19 -9.32
C ALA A 595 -10.25 4.69 -10.68
N ALA A 596 -9.33 4.77 -11.66
CA ALA A 596 -9.65 5.16 -13.02
C ALA A 596 -10.66 4.21 -13.63
N PHE A 597 -10.43 2.89 -13.57
CA PHE A 597 -11.29 1.87 -14.17
C PHE A 597 -12.66 1.77 -13.51
N ALA A 598 -12.74 1.99 -12.20
CA ALA A 598 -14.02 2.01 -11.47
C ALA A 598 -14.89 3.24 -11.79
N THR A 599 -14.30 4.33 -12.27
CA THR A 599 -14.99 5.62 -12.48
C THR A 599 -15.07 6.05 -13.94
N THR A 600 -14.71 5.17 -14.89
CA THR A 600 -14.66 5.54 -16.31
C THR A 600 -16.02 5.93 -16.87
N ALA A 601 -16.02 6.98 -17.69
CA ALA A 601 -17.13 7.33 -18.56
C ALA A 601 -17.11 6.48 -19.84
N LYS A 602 -18.09 6.65 -20.73
CA LYS A 602 -18.08 5.99 -22.05
C LYS A 602 -16.84 6.41 -22.87
N PRO A 603 -16.19 5.48 -23.59
CA PRO A 603 -15.02 5.78 -24.40
C PRO A 603 -15.38 6.79 -25.50
N LYS A 604 -14.50 7.77 -25.71
CA LYS A 604 -14.65 8.81 -26.74
C LYS A 604 -13.28 9.41 -27.12
N PRO A 605 -13.16 9.99 -28.32
CA PRO A 605 -11.96 10.74 -28.70
C PRO A 605 -11.67 11.86 -27.69
N HIS A 606 -10.43 11.97 -27.26
CA HIS A 606 -9.97 13.09 -26.44
C HIS A 606 -9.95 14.37 -27.27
N ALA A 607 -10.36 15.48 -26.66
CA ALA A 607 -10.24 16.78 -27.29
C ALA A 607 -8.75 17.13 -27.51
N ILE A 608 -8.48 17.78 -28.65
CA ILE A 608 -7.20 18.37 -28.98
C ILE A 608 -7.47 19.87 -29.15
N PRO A 609 -7.30 20.69 -28.09
CA PRO A 609 -7.60 22.12 -28.16
C PRO A 609 -6.84 22.81 -29.29
N ASP A 610 -7.43 23.82 -29.93
CA ASP A 610 -6.75 24.59 -30.98
C ASP A 610 -5.57 25.41 -30.42
N THR A 611 -5.72 25.90 -29.20
CA THR A 611 -4.68 26.61 -28.46
C THR A 611 -3.60 25.67 -27.94
N LEU A 612 -2.34 26.13 -28.01
CA LEU A 612 -1.20 25.48 -27.36
C LEU A 612 -0.96 26.08 -25.96
N VAL A 613 -0.41 25.28 -25.06
CA VAL A 613 0.12 25.75 -23.76
C VAL A 613 1.30 26.68 -24.01
N ASP A 614 2.16 26.33 -24.97
CA ASP A 614 3.23 27.19 -25.46
C ASP A 614 3.18 27.25 -27.00
N PRO A 615 3.09 28.45 -27.63
CA PRO A 615 3.06 28.56 -29.09
C PRO A 615 4.27 27.94 -29.81
N LYS A 616 5.39 27.72 -29.09
CA LYS A 616 6.62 27.13 -29.61
C LYS A 616 6.75 25.63 -29.27
N SER A 617 5.63 24.96 -29.01
CA SER A 617 5.59 23.56 -28.60
C SER A 617 6.14 22.59 -29.66
N TYR A 618 6.71 21.47 -29.20
CA TYR A 618 7.37 20.46 -30.05
C TYR A 618 6.38 19.46 -30.67
N VAL A 619 5.25 19.97 -31.16
CA VAL A 619 4.09 19.20 -31.64
C VAL A 619 4.32 18.41 -32.93
N ARG A 620 5.44 18.65 -33.61
CA ARG A 620 5.93 17.93 -34.81
C ARG A 620 7.36 17.42 -34.62
N GLY A 621 7.79 17.30 -33.37
CA GLY A 621 9.12 16.80 -33.02
C GLY A 621 9.40 15.46 -33.68
N ARG A 622 10.50 15.40 -34.43
CA ARG A 622 11.00 14.21 -35.14
C ARG A 622 12.51 14.23 -35.28
N PHE A 623 13.09 13.08 -35.61
CA PHE A 623 14.49 13.01 -36.02
C PHE A 623 14.66 13.41 -37.48
N GLY A 624 15.69 14.24 -37.73
CA GLY A 624 16.19 14.53 -39.07
C GLY A 624 17.25 13.51 -39.53
N PRO A 625 17.33 13.22 -40.84
CA PRO A 625 18.36 12.36 -41.42
C PRO A 625 19.75 13.00 -41.31
N LEU A 626 20.75 12.22 -40.89
CA LEU A 626 22.13 12.69 -40.75
C LEU A 626 22.80 12.96 -42.11
N GLN A 627 22.43 12.20 -43.14
CA GLN A 627 23.02 12.29 -44.48
C GLN A 627 22.70 13.59 -45.21
N ASP A 628 21.70 14.35 -44.75
CA ASP A 628 21.31 15.63 -45.34
C ASP A 628 22.23 16.77 -44.86
N ALA A 629 23.15 16.51 -43.92
CA ALA A 629 24.17 17.47 -43.52
C ALA A 629 25.22 17.64 -44.63
N VAL A 630 25.36 18.87 -45.11
CA VAL A 630 26.37 19.24 -46.10
C VAL A 630 27.64 19.62 -45.36
N SER A 631 28.53 18.62 -45.18
CA SER A 631 29.85 18.82 -44.58
C SER A 631 30.73 19.66 -45.51
N SER A 632 31.11 20.86 -45.07
CA SER A 632 32.10 21.69 -45.76
C SER A 632 33.53 21.34 -45.34
N LYS A 633 33.71 20.83 -44.11
CA LYS A 633 35.03 20.52 -43.56
C LYS A 633 34.97 19.59 -42.35
N GLY A 634 35.78 18.52 -42.34
CA GLY A 634 36.12 17.76 -41.13
C GLY A 634 35.03 16.83 -40.55
N PHE A 635 33.74 17.05 -40.83
CA PHE A 635 32.69 16.12 -40.44
C PHE A 635 32.62 14.90 -41.36
N THR A 636 32.41 13.73 -40.77
CA THR A 636 32.25 12.44 -41.47
C THR A 636 31.06 11.66 -40.90
N LEU A 637 30.32 10.97 -41.76
CA LEU A 637 29.26 10.07 -41.32
C LEU A 637 29.88 8.70 -40.99
N ASN A 638 29.96 8.39 -39.70
CA ASN A 638 30.36 7.07 -39.23
C ASN A 638 29.12 6.18 -39.13
N PRO A 639 28.99 5.10 -39.92
CA PRO A 639 27.80 4.24 -39.91
C PRO A 639 27.63 3.41 -38.63
N LYS A 640 28.70 3.28 -37.82
CA LYS A 640 28.73 2.43 -36.63
C LYS A 640 29.64 3.04 -35.56
N TRP A 641 29.21 4.17 -35.03
CA TRP A 641 29.99 4.95 -34.07
C TRP A 641 30.22 4.25 -32.73
N ARG A 642 31.42 4.42 -32.18
CA ARG A 642 31.84 3.98 -30.85
C ARG A 642 32.81 5.00 -30.24
N PRO A 643 32.77 5.25 -28.92
CA PRO A 643 33.76 6.11 -28.28
C PRO A 643 35.11 5.41 -28.15
N ALA A 644 36.19 6.20 -28.11
CA ALA A 644 37.55 5.67 -27.93
C ALA A 644 37.80 5.12 -26.51
N ARG A 645 37.21 5.76 -25.50
CA ARG A 645 37.17 5.29 -24.10
C ARG A 645 35.86 5.72 -23.45
N GLY A 646 35.57 5.16 -22.27
CA GLY A 646 34.33 5.44 -21.55
C GLY A 646 33.17 4.57 -22.03
N GLY A 647 32.09 4.54 -21.23
CA GLY A 647 30.89 3.76 -21.55
C GLY A 647 29.86 4.55 -22.35
N THR A 648 28.91 3.86 -22.96
CA THR A 648 27.76 4.46 -23.65
C THR A 648 26.44 3.94 -23.06
N ARG A 649 25.32 4.26 -23.71
CA ARG A 649 24.02 3.62 -23.47
C ARG A 649 23.60 2.82 -24.70
N GLY A 650 22.80 1.79 -24.50
CA GLY A 650 22.17 1.06 -25.60
C GLY A 650 21.39 2.02 -26.51
N GLY A 651 21.52 1.84 -27.83
CA GLY A 651 20.95 2.75 -28.84
C GLY A 651 21.77 4.01 -29.12
N PHE A 652 22.90 4.22 -28.42
CA PHE A 652 23.84 5.33 -28.62
C PHE A 652 25.27 4.85 -28.87
N VAL A 653 25.41 3.60 -29.29
CA VAL A 653 26.66 2.96 -29.70
C VAL A 653 26.29 1.97 -30.79
N ASP A 654 27.21 1.72 -31.71
CA ASP A 654 26.95 0.90 -32.90
C ASP A 654 25.84 1.46 -33.78
N VAL A 655 25.70 2.79 -33.79
CA VAL A 655 24.70 3.53 -34.56
C VAL A 655 25.37 4.52 -35.50
N PRO A 656 24.70 4.93 -36.59
CA PRO A 656 25.16 6.02 -37.41
C PRO A 656 25.32 7.30 -36.59
N ALA A 657 26.44 8.00 -36.77
CA ALA A 657 26.70 9.30 -36.18
C ALA A 657 27.46 10.20 -37.14
N LEU A 658 27.08 11.47 -37.19
CA LEU A 658 27.86 12.51 -37.83
C LEU A 658 28.91 13.00 -36.83
N VAL A 659 30.19 12.83 -37.15
CA VAL A 659 31.29 13.02 -36.21
C VAL A 659 32.35 13.99 -36.71
N ALA A 660 32.88 14.78 -35.79
CA ALA A 660 34.09 15.57 -35.94
C ALA A 660 35.01 15.34 -34.74
N SER A 661 36.32 15.46 -34.96
CA SER A 661 37.35 15.27 -33.92
C SER A 661 38.38 16.42 -33.85
N LYS A 662 38.23 17.44 -34.70
CA LYS A 662 39.16 18.58 -34.78
C LYS A 662 38.38 19.90 -34.69
N PRO A 663 38.95 20.95 -34.08
CA PRO A 663 38.41 22.30 -34.17
C PRO A 663 38.32 22.79 -35.62
N GLY A 664 37.34 23.65 -35.90
CA GLY A 664 37.08 24.20 -37.22
C GLY A 664 36.50 23.20 -38.22
N SER A 665 35.89 22.11 -37.73
CA SER A 665 35.05 21.24 -38.57
C SER A 665 33.67 21.88 -38.70
N GLU A 666 33.10 21.86 -39.90
CA GLU A 666 31.92 22.63 -40.27
C GLU A 666 30.94 21.80 -41.11
N PHE A 667 29.65 21.97 -40.84
CA PHE A 667 28.58 21.52 -41.73
C PHE A 667 27.43 22.52 -41.73
N ALA A 668 26.66 22.52 -42.82
CA ALA A 668 25.37 23.19 -42.90
C ALA A 668 24.24 22.16 -42.98
N TYR A 669 23.07 22.52 -42.47
CA TYR A 669 21.87 21.69 -42.54
C TYR A 669 20.65 22.55 -42.85
N GLU A 670 19.90 22.16 -43.87
CA GLU A 670 18.63 22.80 -44.23
C GLU A 670 17.47 22.00 -43.66
N PHE A 671 16.48 22.68 -43.08
CA PHE A 671 15.28 22.04 -42.57
C PHE A 671 14.06 22.94 -42.69
N GLU A 672 12.88 22.32 -42.68
CA GLU A 672 11.61 23.05 -42.56
C GLU A 672 11.00 22.80 -41.18
N GLY A 673 10.76 23.86 -40.43
CA GLY A 673 10.30 23.76 -39.05
C GLY A 673 10.28 25.07 -38.29
N THR A 674 10.30 24.93 -36.97
CA THR A 674 10.18 26.00 -35.96
C THR A 674 11.21 25.83 -34.84
N ALA A 675 11.88 24.67 -34.76
CA ALA A 675 12.96 24.41 -33.83
C ALA A 675 13.98 23.43 -34.43
N PHE A 676 15.24 23.60 -34.03
CA PHE A 676 16.36 22.74 -34.36
C PHE A 676 17.20 22.41 -33.13
N GLY A 677 17.68 21.18 -33.06
CA GLY A 677 18.60 20.74 -32.04
C GLY A 677 19.43 19.54 -32.48
N LEU A 678 20.31 19.11 -31.59
CA LEU A 678 21.20 17.97 -31.79
C LEU A 678 20.90 16.91 -30.73
N PHE A 679 20.86 15.65 -31.13
CA PHE A 679 20.92 14.53 -30.19
C PHE A 679 22.33 13.99 -30.16
N LEU A 680 23.06 14.33 -29.11
CA LEU A 680 24.48 14.03 -28.99
C LEU A 680 24.73 12.71 -28.24
N ALA A 681 25.90 12.14 -28.49
CA ALA A 681 26.59 11.27 -27.54
C ALA A 681 27.63 12.12 -26.79
N ALA A 682 27.20 12.80 -25.72
CA ALA A 682 28.01 13.79 -25.00
C ALA A 682 28.97 13.12 -23.99
N GLY A 683 30.26 13.07 -24.30
CA GLY A 683 31.31 12.47 -23.47
C GLY A 683 32.44 13.44 -23.09
N TYR A 684 33.54 12.91 -22.53
CA TYR A 684 34.65 13.73 -22.02
C TYR A 684 35.37 14.54 -23.11
N ASP A 685 35.23 14.15 -24.38
CA ASP A 685 35.89 14.71 -25.55
C ASP A 685 35.07 15.80 -26.25
N THR A 686 33.90 16.15 -25.72
CA THR A 686 32.94 17.09 -26.33
C THR A 686 33.48 18.51 -26.46
N CYS A 687 33.27 19.15 -27.62
CA CYS A 687 33.70 20.52 -27.88
C CYS A 687 32.73 21.60 -27.37
N VAL A 688 33.20 22.85 -27.39
CA VAL A 688 32.32 24.01 -27.51
C VAL A 688 31.90 24.10 -28.97
N LEU A 689 30.58 24.10 -29.22
CA LEU A 689 30.05 24.28 -30.57
C LEU A 689 29.71 25.75 -30.79
N GLU A 690 29.94 26.21 -32.02
CA GLU A 690 29.45 27.50 -32.50
C GLU A 690 28.41 27.23 -33.59
N PHE A 691 27.32 28.00 -33.61
CA PHE A 691 26.28 27.87 -34.61
C PHE A 691 25.62 29.21 -34.94
N SER A 692 25.12 29.33 -36.17
CA SER A 692 24.28 30.45 -36.60
C SER A 692 23.06 29.95 -37.38
N MET A 693 21.94 30.64 -37.17
CA MET A 693 20.68 30.39 -37.87
C MET A 693 20.52 31.41 -38.99
N ASP A 694 20.22 30.94 -40.21
CA ASP A 694 19.90 31.76 -41.39
C ASP A 694 20.95 32.85 -41.70
N GLY A 695 22.23 32.57 -41.43
CA GLY A 695 23.33 33.53 -41.60
C GLY A 695 23.34 34.69 -40.59
N GLY A 696 22.61 34.55 -39.49
CA GLY A 696 22.61 35.48 -38.36
C GLY A 696 23.88 35.40 -37.51
N GLU A 697 23.82 35.99 -36.30
CA GLU A 697 24.96 36.01 -35.37
C GLU A 697 25.32 34.61 -34.86
N ASP A 698 26.62 34.36 -34.76
CA ASP A 698 27.17 33.13 -34.20
C ASP A 698 26.94 33.07 -32.69
N GLN A 699 26.45 31.92 -32.22
CA GLN A 699 26.20 31.60 -30.82
C GLN A 699 27.08 30.43 -30.40
N MET A 700 27.56 30.44 -29.16
CA MET A 700 28.39 29.37 -28.61
C MET A 700 27.67 28.61 -27.51
N ILE A 701 27.86 27.29 -27.47
CA ILE A 701 27.37 26.44 -26.38
C ILE A 701 28.34 25.31 -26.09
N ASP A 702 28.68 25.14 -24.81
CA ASP A 702 29.48 24.00 -24.37
C ASP A 702 28.61 22.74 -24.35
N THR A 703 29.07 21.68 -25.02
CA THR A 703 28.36 20.41 -25.08
C THR A 703 28.75 19.42 -23.98
N LEU A 704 29.69 19.80 -23.12
CA LEU A 704 30.06 19.02 -21.96
C LEU A 704 28.96 19.03 -20.90
N THR A 705 28.67 17.85 -20.38
CA THR A 705 27.75 17.70 -19.25
C THR A 705 28.51 17.37 -17.97
N PRO A 706 27.96 17.68 -16.78
CA PRO A 706 28.55 17.25 -15.51
C PRO A 706 28.74 15.73 -15.37
N TRP A 707 28.08 14.93 -16.21
CA TRP A 707 28.11 13.47 -16.16
C TRP A 707 28.97 12.84 -17.26
N SER A 708 29.63 13.65 -18.09
CA SER A 708 30.39 13.20 -19.27
C SER A 708 31.79 12.63 -18.96
N ARG A 709 32.26 12.68 -17.71
CA ARG A 709 33.64 12.30 -17.32
C ARG A 709 34.02 10.85 -17.67
N GLY A 710 33.08 9.91 -17.54
CA GLY A 710 33.34 8.48 -17.80
C GLY A 710 32.39 7.85 -18.82
N LEU A 711 31.48 8.63 -19.39
CA LEU A 711 30.38 8.15 -20.21
C LEU A 711 30.06 9.13 -21.34
N HIS A 712 29.74 8.59 -22.52
CA HIS A 712 29.07 9.32 -23.59
C HIS A 712 27.57 9.17 -23.43
N LEU A 713 26.90 10.23 -23.01
CA LEU A 713 25.50 10.21 -22.64
C LEU A 713 24.61 10.64 -23.81
N PRO A 714 23.43 10.00 -23.97
CA PRO A 714 22.38 10.51 -24.82
C PRO A 714 21.97 11.92 -24.35
N TRP A 715 22.24 12.94 -25.16
CA TRP A 715 22.05 14.34 -24.77
C TRP A 715 21.27 15.13 -25.82
N PRO A 716 19.96 15.35 -25.63
CA PRO A 716 19.18 16.21 -26.51
C PRO A 716 19.46 17.69 -26.17
N LEU A 717 20.04 18.39 -27.13
CA LEU A 717 20.44 19.79 -27.05
C LEU A 717 19.61 20.62 -28.03
N MET A 718 18.78 21.54 -27.52
CA MET A 718 18.07 22.50 -28.38
C MET A 718 18.97 23.70 -28.66
N LEU A 719 19.13 24.04 -29.95
CA LEU A 719 19.95 25.18 -30.38
C LEU A 719 19.09 26.39 -30.70
N ALA A 720 17.95 26.17 -31.37
CA ALA A 720 16.97 27.21 -31.67
C ALA A 720 15.56 26.65 -31.46
N ASP A 721 14.75 27.33 -30.64
CA ASP A 721 13.37 26.94 -30.37
C ASP A 721 12.42 28.15 -30.33
N GLY A 722 11.81 28.43 -31.48
CA GLY A 722 10.95 29.60 -31.69
C GLY A 722 11.19 30.33 -32.99
N LEU A 723 11.68 29.62 -34.01
CA LEU A 723 11.78 30.11 -35.38
C LEU A 723 10.37 30.26 -35.96
N SER A 724 10.22 31.18 -36.91
CA SER A 724 9.01 31.28 -37.72
C SER A 724 8.78 29.97 -38.49
N PRO A 725 7.54 29.52 -38.73
CA PRO A 725 7.32 28.36 -39.59
C PRO A 725 7.89 28.61 -41.00
N GLY A 726 8.84 27.78 -41.42
CA GLY A 726 9.42 27.91 -42.76
C GLY A 726 10.69 27.09 -42.94
N LYS A 727 11.37 27.34 -44.05
CA LYS A 727 12.70 26.79 -44.33
C LYS A 727 13.76 27.61 -43.60
N HIS A 728 14.71 26.91 -43.01
CA HIS A 728 15.83 27.47 -42.28
C HIS A 728 17.11 26.72 -42.61
N THR A 729 18.23 27.41 -42.46
CA THR A 729 19.56 26.83 -42.55
C THR A 729 20.29 27.06 -41.24
N ILE A 730 20.93 26.01 -40.71
CA ILE A 730 21.85 26.14 -39.59
C ILE A 730 23.26 25.81 -40.06
N ALA A 731 24.21 26.68 -39.73
CA ALA A 731 25.63 26.41 -39.86
C ALA A 731 26.19 26.03 -38.48
N ILE A 732 26.96 24.95 -38.40
CA ILE A 732 27.58 24.47 -37.15
C ILE A 732 29.08 24.33 -37.38
N ARG A 733 29.86 24.83 -36.41
CA ARG A 733 31.31 24.74 -36.36
C ARG A 733 31.77 24.19 -35.01
N THR A 734 32.66 23.21 -35.02
CA THR A 734 33.35 22.79 -33.79
C THR A 734 34.43 23.80 -33.43
N THR A 735 34.55 24.14 -32.16
CA THR A 735 35.67 24.96 -31.65
C THR A 735 36.56 24.13 -30.72
N GLY A 736 37.66 24.72 -30.26
CA GLY A 736 38.54 24.11 -29.26
C GLY A 736 38.36 24.79 -27.90
N ASP A 737 38.47 24.01 -26.83
CA ASP A 737 38.50 24.47 -25.44
C ASP A 737 39.91 24.24 -24.82
N VAL A 738 40.16 24.81 -23.64
CA VAL A 738 41.43 24.81 -22.90
C VAL A 738 41.96 23.41 -22.53
N GLU A 739 41.12 22.37 -22.54
CA GLU A 739 41.42 20.99 -22.12
C GLU A 739 41.49 19.97 -23.28
N GLU A 740 41.81 20.40 -24.50
CA GLU A 740 41.91 19.55 -25.70
C GLU A 740 40.59 18.84 -26.10
N ARG A 741 39.43 19.36 -25.66
CA ARG A 741 38.12 18.83 -26.07
C ARG A 741 37.72 19.36 -27.44
N THR A 742 37.56 18.46 -28.41
CA THR A 742 37.42 18.84 -29.84
C THR A 742 36.35 18.07 -30.59
N ALA A 743 35.74 17.06 -29.97
CA ALA A 743 34.86 16.13 -30.66
C ALA A 743 33.40 16.54 -30.58
N LEU A 744 32.64 16.23 -31.64
CA LEU A 744 31.18 16.32 -31.64
C LEU A 744 30.63 15.05 -32.26
N HIS A 745 29.74 14.38 -31.54
CA HIS A 745 29.14 13.10 -31.96
C HIS A 745 27.63 13.25 -32.04
N ILE A 746 27.10 13.48 -33.24
CA ILE A 746 25.68 13.74 -33.47
C ILE A 746 25.01 12.44 -33.93
N ILE A 747 24.07 11.94 -33.13
CA ILE A 747 23.32 10.70 -33.43
C ILE A 747 22.06 11.01 -34.25
N HIS A 748 21.37 12.10 -33.93
CA HIS A 748 20.20 12.57 -34.68
C HIS A 748 20.12 14.10 -34.68
N PHE A 749 19.52 14.67 -35.72
CA PHE A 749 19.02 16.05 -35.66
C PHE A 749 17.61 16.06 -35.05
N LEU A 750 17.30 17.09 -34.27
CA LEU A 750 16.00 17.30 -33.64
C LEU A 750 15.26 18.39 -34.41
N ILE A 751 14.16 18.07 -35.09
CA ILE A 751 13.43 19.02 -35.95
C ILE A 751 11.96 19.10 -35.51
N ASN A 752 11.39 20.31 -35.47
CA ASN A 752 9.97 20.55 -35.17
C ASN A 752 9.20 21.25 -36.30
#